data_AF-A0A968WXD8-F1
#
_entry.id   AF-A0A968WXD8-F1
#
_cell.length_a   1.000
_cell.length_b   1.000
_cell.length_c   1.000
_cell.angle_alpha   90.00
_cell.angle_beta   90.00
_cell.angle_gamma   90.00
#
_symmetry.space_group_name_H-M   'P 1'
#
loop_
_entity.id
_entity.type
_entity.pdbx_description
1 polymer ?
#
loop_
_entity_poly.entity_id
_entity_poly.type
_entity_poly.pdbx_seq_one_letter_code
_entity_poly.pdbx_strand_id
1 'polypeptide(L)'
;MLTLAPAAQELPVFLSDNHAETAGWITRQFDLDEPHVLVLIDAHSDASAIERSEEIREQLRRVPSEKERAVRIEKWREHGALQAFNWIEPLMPRPLDRVLWLAGPSLGAEKRAEKTASAIESLDGRLEIEPRASGSFSQRWETCDLKGFGEWDPAMQPIILAIDLDFFAGMSAVEREECFHAIWERAMDWPNLSGVASAVSRPWLTDNVEADALVKLAIDAVAHTRGAFLEIDASLDDRPDASLKAAEMRNRENAIQRWDLEKSSPALKGKLCGLEERLAIKDRGRSWENQIIDWKNELPQSYIRPSKGEIDCDGVWRFLLGKEPVLRLIAPEDATGNVRWFVRQAVRDAYDLRPETGLGKSFAKSPARWIYEKRRSLDETTDFQLDPEKWRLKSGGRIIIDAEFETSNGWLPSRSIELRIRTTDGFRGVLSECFEMPYVFGIAGIAQDELTGVETGWGSDCSNLLIYAWRRNGIFLTWGDPGRLRSQLATKSENIALDDRVKISPEEIERGVMIDMGKHAAAIWEDREPINLLDGNDLVVHHLGGKPEIIELSKILESRPMFSLRVPRESESCKIAFAGDTVLASGERTVVEGFGRGDADVFIVNLEGIPSLLEPEEKPLHDFRFPSGRLAWLKESRVDAVSLANNHALDAGRAGLVEGIKSLEEIGIRTFGAGENEAVACQPWRTEKRGIKLAVFGISYFQKEAAAPNLAGVASLPIHQFLLAGEFQNARMNGEKIIVITHGGDEYSKETNAVQRRWAKWLIANGATLIVGAHPHVIQRKEMHGGAKIFILWEMQFIHENLEEQIPGKSQWSKCENKPVFMQNGTSE
;
A
#
# COMPACT_ATOMS: atom_id res chain seq x y z
N MET A 1 -39.81 4.98 -3.20
CA MET A 1 -38.76 5.20 -2.19
C MET A 1 -38.45 3.86 -1.56
N LEU A 2 -37.28 3.30 -1.85
CA LEU A 2 -36.73 2.21 -1.03
C LEU A 2 -35.98 2.89 0.10
N THR A 3 -36.49 2.76 1.33
CA THR A 3 -35.73 3.13 2.52
C THR A 3 -34.56 2.16 2.64
N LEU A 4 -33.34 2.65 2.40
CA LEU A 4 -32.13 1.97 2.81
C LEU A 4 -32.25 1.66 4.31
N ALA A 5 -31.90 0.44 4.71
CA ALA A 5 -31.71 0.14 6.12
C ALA A 5 -30.62 1.09 6.68
N PRO A 6 -30.68 1.49 7.96
CA PRO A 6 -29.53 2.14 8.58
C PRO A 6 -28.30 1.23 8.40
N ALA A 7 -27.17 1.81 8.05
CA ALA A 7 -25.92 1.06 7.95
C ALA A 7 -25.60 0.43 9.32
N ALA A 8 -25.03 -0.78 9.30
CA ALA A 8 -24.53 -1.41 10.51
C ALA A 8 -23.51 -0.48 11.19
N GLN A 9 -23.49 -0.46 12.53
CA GLN A 9 -22.61 0.44 13.28
C GLN A 9 -21.20 -0.15 13.36
N GLU A 10 -20.50 -0.10 12.23
CA GLU A 10 -19.13 -0.58 12.07
C GLU A 10 -18.15 0.25 12.91
N LEU A 11 -17.73 -0.30 14.06
CA LEU A 11 -16.83 0.37 14.99
C LEU A 11 -15.43 -0.26 14.95
N PRO A 12 -14.34 0.52 15.06
CA PRO A 12 -13.04 -0.01 15.44
C PRO A 12 -13.16 -0.55 16.86
N VAL A 13 -13.23 -1.87 16.95
CA VAL A 13 -13.00 -2.68 18.15
C VAL A 13 -11.61 -2.36 18.75
N PHE A 14 -11.34 -2.68 20.01
CA PHE A 14 -9.98 -2.54 20.56
C PHE A 14 -9.71 -3.67 21.54
N LEU A 15 -8.90 -4.64 21.12
CA LEU A 15 -8.62 -5.85 21.88
C LEU A 15 -7.52 -5.63 22.93
N SER A 16 -7.87 -4.99 24.05
CA SER A 16 -6.98 -4.85 25.20
C SER A 16 -7.19 -6.00 26.19
N ASP A 17 -6.11 -6.70 26.55
CA ASP A 17 -6.01 -7.23 27.92
C ASP A 17 -5.80 -6.05 28.91
N ASN A 18 -6.00 -6.27 30.20
CA ASN A 18 -5.76 -5.28 31.25
C ASN A 18 -4.70 -5.72 32.29
N HIS A 19 -4.05 -6.87 32.08
CA HIS A 19 -2.76 -7.21 32.68
C HIS A 19 -1.58 -6.82 31.76
N ALA A 20 -1.82 -6.75 30.45
CA ALA A 20 -0.86 -6.32 29.45
C ALA A 20 -1.10 -4.91 28.87
N GLU A 21 -0.01 -4.16 28.66
CA GLU A 21 0.01 -2.82 28.04
C GLU A 21 0.53 -2.86 26.59
N THR A 22 0.18 -3.92 25.85
CA THR A 22 0.56 -4.06 24.44
C THR A 22 -0.48 -4.88 23.70
N ALA A 23 -1.49 -4.19 23.18
CA ALA A 23 -2.30 -4.77 22.12
C ALA A 23 -1.48 -4.81 20.83
N GLY A 24 -1.56 -5.90 20.07
CA GLY A 24 -1.13 -5.92 18.67
C GLY A 24 -2.24 -6.48 17.81
N TRP A 25 -2.89 -5.65 17.00
CA TRP A 25 -4.18 -6.01 16.39
C TRP A 25 -4.21 -5.96 14.86
N ILE A 26 -4.69 -7.05 14.26
CA ILE A 26 -4.96 -7.20 12.81
C ILE A 26 -6.47 -7.12 12.56
N THR A 27 -6.95 -5.89 12.28
CA THR A 27 -8.08 -5.41 11.42
C THR A 27 -9.34 -6.30 11.26
N ARG A 28 -10.58 -5.77 11.17
CA ARG A 28 -11.06 -4.41 10.79
C ARG A 28 -12.23 -3.98 11.72
N GLN A 29 -13.17 -3.14 11.27
CA GLN A 29 -14.42 -2.89 12.02
C GLN A 29 -15.21 -4.19 12.19
N PHE A 30 -15.90 -4.34 13.33
CA PHE A 30 -16.76 -5.50 13.62
C PHE A 30 -18.23 -5.07 13.60
N ASP A 31 -19.11 -5.96 13.15
CA ASP A 31 -20.51 -5.90 13.57
C ASP A 31 -20.59 -6.38 15.02
N LEU A 32 -20.93 -5.46 15.92
CA LEU A 32 -21.05 -5.73 17.35
C LEU A 32 -22.31 -6.53 17.71
N ASP A 33 -23.23 -6.76 16.77
CA ASP A 33 -24.41 -7.62 16.94
C ASP A 33 -24.25 -9.00 16.24
N GLU A 34 -23.12 -9.25 15.54
CA GLU A 34 -22.84 -10.55 14.92
C GLU A 34 -22.21 -11.55 15.92
N PRO A 35 -22.70 -12.80 16.01
CA PRO A 35 -22.14 -13.80 16.90
C PRO A 35 -20.77 -14.32 16.45
N HIS A 36 -19.80 -14.26 17.37
CA HIS A 36 -18.41 -14.66 17.14
C HIS A 36 -17.98 -15.83 18.04
N VAL A 37 -17.06 -16.67 17.55
CA VAL A 37 -16.29 -17.63 18.34
C VAL A 37 -15.02 -16.95 18.85
N LEU A 38 -14.78 -16.99 20.15
CA LEU A 38 -13.53 -16.49 20.75
C LEU A 38 -12.56 -17.65 20.96
N VAL A 39 -11.42 -17.58 20.29
CA VAL A 39 -10.30 -18.51 20.44
C VAL A 39 -9.24 -17.83 21.31
N LEU A 40 -8.94 -18.42 22.47
CA LEU A 40 -7.92 -17.95 23.40
C LEU A 40 -6.69 -18.85 23.41
N ILE A 41 -5.52 -18.23 23.28
CA ILE A 41 -4.22 -18.83 23.58
C ILE A 41 -3.77 -18.22 24.91
N ASP A 42 -3.78 -19.01 25.99
CA ASP A 42 -3.56 -18.53 27.36
C ASP A 42 -3.03 -19.69 28.23
N ALA A 43 -1.91 -19.50 28.94
CA ALA A 43 -1.34 -20.51 29.83
C ALA A 43 -1.98 -20.53 31.23
N HIS A 44 -2.74 -19.49 31.57
CA HIS A 44 -3.10 -19.12 32.93
C HIS A 44 -4.60 -19.26 33.21
N SER A 45 -5.49 -19.10 32.23
CA SER A 45 -6.96 -19.27 32.32
C SER A 45 -7.65 -18.49 33.44
N ASP A 46 -6.93 -17.57 34.08
CA ASP A 46 -7.37 -16.77 35.23
C ASP A 46 -7.92 -15.40 34.80
N ALA A 47 -7.96 -15.15 33.50
CA ALA A 47 -8.56 -13.98 32.82
C ALA A 47 -10.05 -13.73 33.17
N SER A 48 -10.69 -14.59 33.97
CA SER A 48 -12.04 -14.35 34.51
C SER A 48 -12.08 -13.43 35.74
N ALA A 49 -10.94 -13.20 36.42
CA ALA A 49 -10.88 -12.61 37.76
C ALA A 49 -10.21 -11.22 37.79
N ILE A 50 -10.86 -10.19 37.22
CA ILE A 50 -10.19 -8.90 36.99
C ILE A 50 -11.02 -7.67 37.40
N GLU A 51 -10.35 -6.70 38.03
CA GLU A 51 -10.93 -5.60 38.82
C GLU A 51 -11.87 -4.67 38.02
N ARG A 52 -11.51 -4.35 36.76
CA ARG A 52 -12.36 -3.53 35.88
C ARG A 52 -13.65 -4.22 35.46
N SER A 53 -13.66 -5.55 35.42
CA SER A 53 -14.88 -6.31 35.14
C SER A 53 -15.92 -6.09 36.23
N GLU A 54 -15.52 -6.06 37.51
CA GLU A 54 -16.45 -5.72 38.59
C GLU A 54 -16.80 -4.23 38.61
N GLU A 55 -15.88 -3.32 38.29
CA GLU A 55 -16.20 -1.89 38.20
C GLU A 55 -17.28 -1.62 37.13
N ILE A 56 -17.12 -2.17 35.93
CA ILE A 56 -18.07 -2.01 34.82
C ILE A 56 -19.41 -2.68 35.16
N ARG A 57 -19.40 -3.91 35.69
CA ARG A 57 -20.61 -4.59 36.18
C ARG A 57 -21.31 -3.79 37.28
N GLU A 58 -20.57 -3.21 38.21
CA GLU A 58 -21.10 -2.38 39.30
C GLU A 58 -21.70 -1.07 38.77
N GLN A 59 -21.05 -0.42 37.79
CA GLN A 59 -21.59 0.74 37.08
C GLN A 59 -22.89 0.41 36.30
N LEU A 60 -23.08 -0.84 35.88
CA LEU A 60 -24.31 -1.36 35.25
C LEU A 60 -25.38 -1.82 36.27
N ARG A 61 -24.98 -2.35 37.43
CA ARG A 61 -25.86 -2.66 38.57
C ARG A 61 -26.47 -1.40 39.16
N ARG A 62 -25.70 -0.30 39.23
CA ARG A 62 -26.12 1.01 39.76
C ARG A 62 -27.03 1.81 38.82
N VAL A 63 -27.39 1.27 37.66
CA VAL A 63 -28.32 1.93 36.73
C VAL A 63 -29.77 1.64 37.16
N PRO A 64 -30.64 2.65 37.33
CA PRO A 64 -31.96 2.47 37.93
C PRO A 64 -33.00 1.79 37.01
N SER A 65 -32.69 1.54 35.74
CA SER A 65 -33.58 0.81 34.82
C SER A 65 -32.81 0.06 33.72
N GLU A 66 -33.43 -1.00 33.17
CA GLU A 66 -32.88 -1.73 32.00
C GLU A 66 -32.70 -0.83 30.78
N LYS A 67 -33.61 0.15 30.58
CA LYS A 67 -33.54 1.09 29.46
C LYS A 67 -32.32 2.00 29.56
N GLU A 68 -32.03 2.53 30.74
CA GLU A 68 -30.81 3.32 30.95
C GLU A 68 -29.55 2.43 30.89
N ARG A 69 -29.64 1.16 31.29
CA ARG A 69 -28.55 0.19 31.16
C ARG A 69 -28.19 -0.03 29.69
N ALA A 70 -29.20 -0.23 28.84
CA ALA A 70 -29.03 -0.31 27.39
C ALA A 70 -28.39 0.96 26.81
N VAL A 71 -28.87 2.16 27.18
CA VAL A 71 -28.27 3.43 26.72
C VAL A 71 -26.81 3.58 27.16
N ARG A 72 -26.43 3.13 28.37
CA ARG A 72 -25.03 3.14 28.83
C ARG A 72 -24.17 2.15 28.04
N ILE A 73 -24.70 0.97 27.71
CA ILE A 73 -24.04 -0.03 26.86
C ILE A 73 -23.81 0.54 25.46
N GLU A 74 -24.84 1.09 24.80
CA GLU A 74 -24.72 1.69 23.46
C GLU A 74 -23.72 2.85 23.42
N LYS A 75 -23.73 3.74 24.43
CA LYS A 75 -22.71 4.80 24.54
C LYS A 75 -21.29 4.26 24.69
N TRP A 76 -21.12 3.12 25.37
CA TRP A 76 -19.84 2.44 25.43
C TRP A 76 -19.50 1.73 24.12
N ARG A 77 -20.46 1.19 23.37
CA ARG A 77 -20.21 0.67 22.01
C ARG A 77 -19.65 1.78 21.11
N GLU A 78 -20.26 2.97 21.09
CA GLU A 78 -19.82 4.13 20.30
C GLU A 78 -18.36 4.58 20.52
N HIS A 79 -17.74 4.29 21.68
CA HIS A 79 -16.44 4.86 22.09
C HIS A 79 -15.48 3.83 22.73
N GLY A 80 -15.85 2.55 22.78
CA GLY A 80 -15.31 1.59 23.74
C GLY A 80 -14.37 0.55 23.17
N ALA A 81 -13.51 0.05 24.06
CA ALA A 81 -12.62 -1.06 23.80
C ALA A 81 -13.29 -2.40 24.09
N LEU A 82 -12.96 -3.40 23.28
CA LEU A 82 -13.53 -4.75 23.29
C LEU A 82 -12.52 -5.71 23.92
N GLN A 83 -12.59 -5.92 25.23
CA GLN A 83 -11.47 -6.53 25.94
C GLN A 83 -11.44 -8.07 25.77
N ALA A 84 -10.72 -8.61 24.78
CA ALA A 84 -10.75 -10.04 24.45
C ALA A 84 -10.53 -11.00 25.64
N PHE A 85 -9.62 -10.66 26.55
CA PHE A 85 -9.32 -11.48 27.74
C PHE A 85 -10.28 -11.20 28.91
N ASN A 86 -10.95 -10.06 28.90
CA ASN A 86 -11.95 -9.70 29.91
C ASN A 86 -13.35 -9.91 29.34
N TRP A 87 -13.95 -11.05 29.67
CA TRP A 87 -15.29 -11.56 29.30
C TRP A 87 -16.49 -10.68 29.73
N ILE A 88 -16.38 -9.36 29.66
CA ILE A 88 -17.39 -8.38 30.02
C ILE A 88 -18.34 -8.27 28.82
N GLU A 89 -19.39 -9.09 28.85
CA GLU A 89 -20.34 -9.23 27.73
C GLU A 89 -21.15 -7.96 27.31
N PRO A 90 -21.14 -6.78 27.97
CA PRO A 90 -21.61 -5.53 27.36
C PRO A 90 -20.59 -4.81 26.46
N LEU A 91 -19.33 -5.28 26.39
CA LEU A 91 -18.26 -4.69 25.55
C LEU A 91 -17.74 -5.63 24.45
N MET A 92 -18.07 -6.93 24.51
CA MET A 92 -17.87 -7.91 23.43
C MET A 92 -18.97 -7.79 22.36
N PRO A 93 -18.80 -8.36 21.15
CA PRO A 93 -19.90 -8.43 20.19
C PRO A 93 -20.97 -9.33 20.82
N ARG A 94 -22.18 -8.81 21.01
CA ARG A 94 -23.27 -9.59 21.60
C ARG A 94 -24.01 -10.32 20.48
N PRO A 95 -24.05 -11.67 20.46
CA PRO A 95 -23.56 -12.63 21.47
C PRO A 95 -22.31 -13.42 21.05
N LEU A 96 -21.31 -13.58 21.93
CA LEU A 96 -20.30 -14.64 21.75
C LEU A 96 -20.98 -16.02 21.74
N ASP A 97 -20.75 -16.79 20.68
CA ASP A 97 -21.39 -18.10 20.49
C ASP A 97 -20.61 -19.22 21.19
N ARG A 98 -19.28 -19.28 21.01
CA ARG A 98 -18.45 -20.37 21.55
C ARG A 98 -17.08 -19.86 21.99
N VAL A 99 -16.45 -20.64 22.86
CA VAL A 99 -15.08 -20.40 23.33
C VAL A 99 -14.23 -21.63 23.08
N LEU A 100 -13.08 -21.44 22.44
CA LEU A 100 -12.00 -22.43 22.42
C LEU A 100 -10.81 -21.91 23.22
N TRP A 101 -10.39 -22.65 24.23
CA TRP A 101 -9.15 -22.37 24.96
C TRP A 101 -8.06 -23.37 24.56
N LEU A 102 -6.96 -22.86 24.00
CA LEU A 102 -5.70 -23.60 23.87
C LEU A 102 -4.94 -23.49 25.19
N ALA A 103 -4.91 -24.58 25.94
CA ALA A 103 -4.21 -24.64 27.20
C ALA A 103 -2.68 -24.75 27.00
N GLY A 104 -1.93 -24.06 27.87
CA GLY A 104 -0.46 -24.10 27.91
C GLY A 104 0.13 -25.52 27.82
N PRO A 105 1.18 -25.78 27.02
CA PRO A 105 1.70 -27.13 26.78
C PRO A 105 2.17 -27.86 28.05
N SER A 106 2.55 -27.10 29.09
CA SER A 106 3.00 -27.58 30.39
C SER A 106 1.87 -28.02 31.34
N LEU A 107 0.59 -27.73 31.02
CA LEU A 107 -0.55 -28.11 31.85
C LEU A 107 -0.95 -29.57 31.61
N GLY A 108 -0.77 -30.43 32.63
CA GLY A 108 -1.29 -31.80 32.63
C GLY A 108 -2.83 -31.86 32.58
N ALA A 109 -3.38 -32.96 32.06
CA ALA A 109 -4.82 -33.09 31.76
C ALA A 109 -5.75 -32.82 32.95
N GLU A 110 -5.38 -33.27 34.15
CA GLU A 110 -6.13 -33.01 35.40
C GLU A 110 -6.23 -31.51 35.70
N LYS A 111 -5.10 -30.80 35.64
CA LYS A 111 -5.03 -29.36 35.89
C LYS A 111 -5.73 -28.54 34.80
N ARG A 112 -5.76 -29.03 33.55
CA ARG A 112 -6.60 -28.45 32.48
C ARG A 112 -8.09 -28.59 32.78
N ALA A 113 -8.52 -29.75 33.30
CA ALA A 113 -9.92 -29.97 33.68
C ALA A 113 -10.34 -29.11 34.88
N GLU A 114 -9.50 -29.02 35.91
CA GLU A 114 -9.69 -28.12 37.07
C GLU A 114 -9.84 -26.65 36.64
N LYS A 115 -8.91 -26.16 35.81
CA LYS A 115 -8.95 -24.79 35.27
C LYS A 115 -10.18 -24.53 34.40
N THR A 116 -10.54 -25.49 33.54
CA THR A 116 -11.75 -25.42 32.71
C THR A 116 -13.01 -25.32 33.57
N ALA A 117 -13.12 -26.16 34.61
CA ALA A 117 -14.26 -26.13 35.53
C ALA A 117 -14.35 -24.80 36.30
N SER A 118 -13.23 -24.28 36.81
CA SER A 118 -13.16 -22.99 37.50
C SER A 118 -13.55 -21.80 36.59
N ALA A 119 -13.08 -21.79 35.34
CA ALA A 119 -13.48 -20.79 34.35
C ALA A 119 -15.00 -20.86 34.07
N ILE A 120 -15.54 -22.05 33.84
CA ILE A 120 -16.99 -22.25 33.62
C ILE A 120 -17.80 -21.84 34.85
N GLU A 121 -17.41 -22.21 36.06
CA GLU A 121 -18.08 -21.83 37.32
C GLU A 121 -18.09 -20.31 37.51
N SER A 122 -16.94 -19.64 37.28
CA SER A 122 -16.80 -18.19 37.34
C SER A 122 -17.69 -17.47 36.31
N LEU A 123 -17.81 -18.03 35.10
CA LEU A 123 -18.61 -17.49 34.00
C LEU A 123 -20.12 -17.74 34.17
N ASP A 124 -20.54 -18.93 34.61
CA ASP A 124 -21.95 -19.32 34.65
C ASP A 124 -22.62 -19.10 36.00
N GLY A 125 -21.88 -19.11 37.12
CA GLY A 125 -22.37 -18.80 38.46
C GLY A 125 -22.89 -17.37 38.66
N ARG A 126 -22.94 -16.57 37.58
CA ARG A 126 -23.40 -15.17 37.54
C ARG A 126 -24.60 -14.95 36.60
N LEU A 127 -25.07 -16.00 35.91
CA LEU A 127 -26.22 -15.95 34.99
C LEU A 127 -27.52 -15.50 35.65
N GLU A 128 -27.68 -15.74 36.96
CA GLU A 128 -28.85 -15.32 37.74
C GLU A 128 -28.93 -13.80 37.94
N ILE A 129 -27.81 -13.08 37.76
CA ILE A 129 -27.69 -11.63 38.02
C ILE A 129 -27.69 -10.82 36.71
N GLU A 130 -27.10 -11.37 35.64
CA GLU A 130 -27.15 -10.78 34.28
C GLU A 130 -27.41 -11.90 33.25
N PRO A 131 -28.68 -12.13 32.84
CA PRO A 131 -29.02 -13.11 31.83
C PRO A 131 -28.39 -12.75 30.48
N ARG A 132 -27.54 -13.64 29.96
CA ARG A 132 -26.90 -13.47 28.64
C ARG A 132 -27.82 -13.98 27.54
N ALA A 133 -27.95 -13.23 26.44
CA ALA A 133 -28.67 -13.68 25.25
C ALA A 133 -28.07 -14.98 24.65
N SER A 134 -26.76 -15.18 24.88
CA SER A 134 -25.99 -16.36 24.51
C SER A 134 -26.25 -17.58 25.41
N GLY A 135 -26.74 -17.38 26.65
CA GLY A 135 -26.95 -18.43 27.64
C GLY A 135 -25.67 -18.88 28.38
N SER A 136 -25.68 -20.11 28.89
CA SER A 136 -24.57 -20.74 29.64
C SER A 136 -23.37 -21.05 28.72
N PHE A 137 -22.14 -20.86 29.23
CA PHE A 137 -20.91 -21.24 28.53
C PHE A 137 -20.46 -22.66 28.85
N SER A 138 -20.98 -23.32 29.89
CA SER A 138 -20.66 -24.72 30.24
C SER A 138 -20.82 -25.72 29.08
N GLN A 139 -21.74 -25.44 28.14
CA GLN A 139 -22.00 -26.27 26.94
C GLN A 139 -21.31 -25.73 25.67
N ARG A 140 -20.60 -24.61 25.76
CA ARG A 140 -20.05 -23.83 24.63
C ARG A 140 -18.56 -23.48 24.82
N TRP A 141 -17.94 -24.00 25.87
CA TRP A 141 -16.51 -23.93 26.16
C TRP A 141 -15.83 -25.24 25.77
N GLU A 142 -14.81 -25.16 24.93
CA GLU A 142 -13.96 -26.27 24.51
C GLU A 142 -12.51 -26.00 24.93
N THR A 143 -11.81 -27.01 25.48
CA THR A 143 -10.40 -26.91 25.85
C THR A 143 -9.58 -27.89 25.02
N CYS A 144 -8.52 -27.43 24.38
CA CYS A 144 -7.64 -28.24 23.52
C CYS A 144 -6.15 -28.12 23.90
N ASP A 145 -5.35 -29.03 23.34
CA ASP A 145 -3.89 -28.87 23.23
C ASP A 145 -3.52 -28.46 21.80
N LEU A 146 -2.23 -28.20 21.54
CA LEU A 146 -1.75 -27.67 20.26
C LEU A 146 -2.09 -28.60 19.07
N LYS A 147 -2.19 -29.92 19.32
CA LYS A 147 -2.60 -30.87 18.29
C LYS A 147 -4.10 -30.73 18.01
N GLY A 148 -4.93 -30.73 19.05
CA GLY A 148 -6.37 -30.53 18.92
C GLY A 148 -6.71 -29.20 18.24
N PHE A 149 -5.96 -28.13 18.55
CA PHE A 149 -6.08 -26.82 17.90
C PHE A 149 -5.81 -26.87 16.39
N GLY A 150 -4.78 -27.61 15.96
CA GLY A 150 -4.48 -27.81 14.54
C GLY A 150 -5.59 -28.55 13.78
N GLU A 151 -6.30 -29.46 14.46
CA GLU A 151 -7.40 -30.27 13.91
C GLU A 151 -8.80 -29.61 14.07
N TRP A 152 -8.93 -28.55 14.87
CA TRP A 152 -10.21 -27.91 15.20
C TRP A 152 -10.80 -27.10 14.04
N ASP A 153 -12.09 -27.30 13.74
CA ASP A 153 -12.83 -26.63 12.66
C ASP A 153 -13.90 -25.67 13.24
N PRO A 154 -13.81 -24.34 12.98
CA PRO A 154 -14.81 -23.36 13.39
C PRO A 154 -16.15 -23.42 12.61
N ALA A 155 -16.31 -24.36 11.67
CA ALA A 155 -17.56 -24.62 10.96
C ALA A 155 -18.20 -23.38 10.28
N MET A 156 -17.36 -22.47 9.77
CA MET A 156 -17.76 -21.21 9.13
C MET A 156 -18.44 -20.17 10.04
N GLN A 157 -18.12 -20.14 11.33
CA GLN A 157 -18.51 -19.02 12.21
C GLN A 157 -17.47 -17.87 12.15
N PRO A 158 -17.86 -16.60 12.40
CA PRO A 158 -16.93 -15.49 12.64
C PRO A 158 -16.01 -15.75 13.85
N ILE A 159 -14.72 -15.41 13.76
CA ILE A 159 -13.73 -15.77 14.78
C ILE A 159 -12.92 -14.56 15.25
N ILE A 160 -12.75 -14.45 16.56
CA ILE A 160 -11.77 -13.59 17.21
C ILE A 160 -10.68 -14.49 17.77
N LEU A 161 -9.42 -14.25 17.40
CA LEU A 161 -8.26 -14.86 18.03
C LEU A 161 -7.65 -13.88 19.02
N ALA A 162 -7.39 -14.33 20.24
CA ALA A 162 -6.62 -13.58 21.23
C ALA A 162 -5.47 -14.43 21.76
N ILE A 163 -4.27 -13.85 21.74
CA ILE A 163 -3.01 -14.52 22.07
C ILE A 163 -2.37 -13.82 23.27
N ASP A 164 -2.39 -14.43 24.46
CA ASP A 164 -1.47 -14.00 25.50
C ASP A 164 -0.08 -14.47 25.10
N LEU A 165 0.83 -13.54 24.85
CA LEU A 165 2.19 -13.85 24.45
C LEU A 165 2.99 -14.46 25.61
N ASP A 166 2.55 -14.28 26.87
CA ASP A 166 3.17 -14.96 28.01
C ASP A 166 3.01 -16.49 27.96
N PHE A 167 2.07 -17.01 27.14
CA PHE A 167 1.94 -18.43 26.81
C PHE A 167 3.25 -19.05 26.32
N PHE A 168 4.11 -18.26 25.66
CA PHE A 168 5.40 -18.69 25.11
C PHE A 168 6.60 -18.31 26.01
N ALA A 169 6.36 -17.77 27.22
CA ALA A 169 7.40 -17.46 28.18
C ALA A 169 8.15 -18.73 28.65
N GLY A 170 9.46 -18.61 28.90
CA GLY A 170 10.30 -19.74 29.30
C GLY A 170 10.57 -20.80 28.22
N MET A 171 9.89 -20.77 27.06
CA MET A 171 10.27 -21.57 25.89
C MET A 171 11.59 -21.09 25.30
N SER A 172 12.40 -21.99 24.74
CA SER A 172 13.58 -21.60 23.95
C SER A 172 13.16 -20.80 22.71
N ALA A 173 14.07 -20.03 22.13
CA ALA A 173 13.77 -19.18 20.97
C ALA A 173 13.18 -19.97 19.78
N VAL A 174 13.69 -21.18 19.52
CA VAL A 174 13.20 -22.05 18.43
C VAL A 174 11.80 -22.58 18.73
N GLU A 175 11.57 -23.17 19.92
CA GLU A 175 10.26 -23.70 20.31
C GLU A 175 9.18 -22.61 20.33
N ARG A 176 9.56 -21.41 20.80
CA ARG A 176 8.73 -20.20 20.85
C ARG A 176 8.28 -19.77 19.45
N GLU A 177 9.23 -19.63 18.51
CA GLU A 177 8.92 -19.28 17.12
C GLU A 177 8.09 -20.37 16.45
N GLU A 178 8.46 -21.65 16.56
CA GLU A 178 7.71 -22.77 15.98
C GLU A 178 6.27 -22.86 16.51
N CYS A 179 6.07 -22.73 17.82
CA CYS A 179 4.75 -22.79 18.45
C CYS A 179 3.87 -21.59 18.05
N PHE A 180 4.42 -20.37 18.08
CA PHE A 180 3.70 -19.17 17.64
C PHE A 180 3.33 -19.26 16.15
N HIS A 181 4.27 -19.67 15.30
CA HIS A 181 4.01 -19.84 13.87
C HIS A 181 2.96 -20.91 13.57
N ALA A 182 2.93 -22.03 14.31
CA ALA A 182 1.89 -23.05 14.14
C ALA A 182 0.48 -22.51 14.45
N ILE A 183 0.36 -21.71 15.52
CA ILE A 183 -0.90 -21.05 15.89
C ILE A 183 -1.30 -20.02 14.83
N TRP A 184 -0.34 -19.20 14.38
CA TRP A 184 -0.58 -18.16 13.39
C TRP A 184 -0.97 -18.70 12.00
N GLU A 185 -0.22 -19.68 11.49
CA GLU A 185 -0.52 -20.34 10.22
C GLU A 185 -1.90 -20.99 10.25
N ARG A 186 -2.27 -21.66 11.37
CA ARG A 186 -3.62 -22.23 11.53
C ARG A 186 -4.70 -21.14 11.59
N ALA A 187 -4.45 -20.01 12.21
CA ALA A 187 -5.40 -18.90 12.27
C ALA A 187 -5.69 -18.29 10.90
N MET A 188 -4.64 -18.11 10.08
CA MET A 188 -4.75 -17.58 8.71
C MET A 188 -5.53 -18.52 7.76
N ASP A 189 -5.74 -19.78 8.14
CA ASP A 189 -6.60 -20.72 7.41
C ASP A 189 -8.09 -20.50 7.63
N TRP A 190 -8.48 -19.80 8.70
CA TRP A 190 -9.89 -19.67 9.04
C TRP A 190 -10.56 -18.64 8.12
N PRO A 191 -11.47 -19.05 7.23
CA PRO A 191 -12.05 -18.17 6.20
C PRO A 191 -12.87 -17.00 6.76
N ASN A 192 -13.25 -17.08 8.05
CA ASN A 192 -14.03 -16.09 8.79
C ASN A 192 -13.25 -15.52 9.99
N LEU A 193 -11.92 -15.46 9.93
CA LEU A 193 -11.14 -14.71 10.92
C LEU A 193 -11.50 -13.21 10.81
N SER A 194 -12.16 -12.71 11.86
CA SER A 194 -12.59 -11.31 11.98
C SER A 194 -11.51 -10.42 12.57
N GLY A 195 -10.59 -10.97 13.36
CA GLY A 195 -9.37 -10.28 13.79
C GLY A 195 -8.51 -11.09 14.76
N VAL A 196 -7.25 -10.68 14.90
CA VAL A 196 -6.27 -11.27 15.83
C VAL A 196 -5.70 -10.21 16.76
N ALA A 197 -5.76 -10.44 18.06
CA ALA A 197 -5.05 -9.66 19.06
C ALA A 197 -3.98 -10.44 19.80
N SER A 198 -2.93 -9.74 20.17
CA SER A 198 -1.89 -10.22 21.09
C SER A 198 -1.78 -9.31 22.32
N ALA A 199 -1.40 -9.88 23.46
CA ALA A 199 -1.17 -9.23 24.76
C ALA A 199 0.18 -9.69 25.36
N VAL A 200 0.84 -8.89 26.22
CA VAL A 200 2.07 -9.29 26.94
C VAL A 200 2.05 -8.89 28.42
N SER A 201 2.00 -9.88 29.31
CA SER A 201 1.81 -9.68 30.76
C SER A 201 3.12 -9.79 31.55
N ARG A 202 3.72 -8.67 31.96
CA ARG A 202 5.05 -8.65 32.62
C ARG A 202 5.21 -9.42 33.95
N PRO A 203 4.20 -9.65 34.82
CA PRO A 203 4.40 -10.45 36.04
C PRO A 203 4.82 -11.90 35.79
N TRP A 204 4.54 -12.41 34.58
CA TRP A 204 4.88 -13.77 34.16
C TRP A 204 6.23 -13.84 33.41
N LEU A 205 6.87 -12.70 33.15
CA LEU A 205 8.10 -12.59 32.35
C LEU A 205 9.31 -12.20 33.18
N THR A 206 10.47 -12.72 32.80
CA THR A 206 11.71 -12.58 33.58
C THR A 206 12.26 -11.14 33.53
N ASP A 207 12.24 -10.52 32.34
CA ASP A 207 12.77 -9.17 32.10
C ASP A 207 12.13 -8.51 30.84
N ASN A 208 12.64 -7.34 30.45
CA ASN A 208 12.20 -6.67 29.22
C ASN A 208 12.72 -7.34 27.93
N VAL A 209 13.78 -8.13 27.97
CA VAL A 209 14.34 -8.82 26.79
C VAL A 209 13.42 -9.95 26.37
N GLU A 210 12.92 -10.73 27.33
CA GLU A 210 11.90 -11.75 27.10
C GLU A 210 10.60 -11.13 26.56
N ALA A 211 10.16 -10.00 27.11
CA ALA A 211 8.97 -9.28 26.66
C ALA A 211 9.11 -8.72 25.23
N ASP A 212 10.22 -8.04 24.91
CA ASP A 212 10.51 -7.58 23.56
C ASP A 212 10.57 -8.74 22.56
N ALA A 213 11.15 -9.89 22.94
CA ALA A 213 11.20 -11.07 22.08
C ALA A 213 9.81 -11.67 21.82
N LEU A 214 8.88 -11.56 22.77
CA LEU A 214 7.49 -11.99 22.62
C LEU A 214 6.67 -11.02 21.76
N VAL A 215 6.75 -9.72 22.01
CA VAL A 215 6.09 -8.67 21.20
C VAL A 215 6.60 -8.69 19.75
N LYS A 216 7.89 -8.99 19.56
CA LYS A 216 8.50 -9.19 18.23
C LYS A 216 7.77 -10.26 17.41
N LEU A 217 7.31 -11.36 18.01
CA LEU A 217 6.57 -12.42 17.29
C LEU A 217 5.32 -11.85 16.63
N ALA A 218 4.51 -11.09 17.38
CA ALA A 218 3.30 -10.47 16.87
C ALA A 218 3.60 -9.42 15.78
N ILE A 219 4.61 -8.58 15.97
CA ILE A 219 5.03 -7.57 14.97
C ILE A 219 5.53 -8.26 13.70
N ASP A 220 6.38 -9.28 13.81
CA ASP A 220 6.85 -10.05 12.66
C ASP A 220 5.67 -10.74 11.96
N ALA A 221 4.71 -11.30 12.70
CA ALA A 221 3.52 -11.93 12.13
C ALA A 221 2.68 -10.94 11.30
N VAL A 222 2.45 -9.72 11.81
CA VAL A 222 1.82 -8.63 11.05
C VAL A 222 2.66 -8.25 9.83
N ALA A 223 3.96 -8.02 10.01
CA ALA A 223 4.87 -7.59 8.94
C ALA A 223 4.91 -8.59 7.78
N HIS A 224 4.77 -9.89 8.07
CA HIS A 224 4.68 -11.00 7.11
C HIS A 224 3.27 -11.29 6.59
N THR A 225 2.23 -10.67 7.15
CA THR A 225 0.83 -10.82 6.67
C THR A 225 0.46 -9.61 5.79
N ARG A 226 0.24 -9.82 4.49
CA ARG A 226 -0.14 -8.74 3.56
C ARG A 226 -1.54 -8.20 3.88
N GLY A 227 -1.69 -6.88 3.75
CA GLY A 227 -2.92 -6.16 4.11
C GLY A 227 -3.13 -5.95 5.61
N ALA A 228 -2.38 -6.65 6.47
CA ALA A 228 -2.55 -6.50 7.92
C ALA A 228 -2.04 -5.14 8.40
N PHE A 229 -2.81 -4.51 9.28
CA PHE A 229 -2.37 -3.35 10.04
C PHE A 229 -1.92 -3.81 11.44
N LEU A 230 -1.15 -2.98 12.13
CA LEU A 230 -0.83 -3.12 13.54
C LEU A 230 -1.32 -1.87 14.26
N GLU A 231 -2.29 -2.03 15.15
CA GLU A 231 -2.59 -1.03 16.16
C GLU A 231 -2.02 -1.45 17.52
N ILE A 232 -1.36 -0.51 18.20
CA ILE A 232 -0.83 -0.65 19.56
C ILE A 232 -1.45 0.40 20.48
N ASP A 233 -2.08 -0.02 21.59
CA ASP A 233 -2.24 0.84 22.77
C ASP A 233 -0.93 0.74 23.57
N ALA A 234 -0.19 1.85 23.65
CA ALA A 234 1.07 1.98 24.37
C ALA A 234 0.90 2.76 25.69
N SER A 235 -0.34 2.97 26.15
CA SER A 235 -0.62 3.68 27.41
C SER A 235 -0.03 2.94 28.61
N LEU A 236 0.92 3.58 29.30
CA LEU A 236 1.29 3.18 30.66
C LEU A 236 0.17 3.61 31.60
N ASP A 237 -0.55 2.63 32.16
CA ASP A 237 -1.61 2.86 33.13
C ASP A 237 -1.00 2.91 34.55
N ASP A 238 -1.64 3.58 35.51
CA ASP A 238 -1.14 3.68 36.89
C ASP A 238 -1.77 2.62 37.83
N ARG A 239 -2.82 1.93 37.38
CA ARG A 239 -3.63 1.01 38.20
C ARG A 239 -2.95 -0.36 38.43
N PRO A 240 -2.99 -0.94 39.65
CA PRO A 240 -2.30 -2.21 39.95
C PRO A 240 -2.75 -3.39 39.06
N ASP A 241 -1.80 -4.21 38.62
CA ASP A 241 -2.09 -5.46 37.90
C ASP A 241 -2.81 -6.45 38.84
N ALA A 242 -4.04 -6.87 38.51
CA ALA A 242 -4.85 -7.70 39.40
C ALA A 242 -4.60 -9.22 39.29
N SER A 243 -3.67 -9.68 38.45
CA SER A 243 -3.45 -11.11 38.16
C SER A 243 -3.06 -11.90 39.41
N LEU A 244 -3.29 -13.22 39.39
CA LEU A 244 -2.87 -14.10 40.49
C LEU A 244 -1.36 -14.00 40.74
N LYS A 245 -0.57 -13.79 39.68
CA LYS A 245 0.89 -13.62 39.77
C LYS A 245 1.29 -12.27 40.35
N ALA A 246 0.65 -11.18 39.92
CA ALA A 246 0.86 -9.86 40.51
C ALA A 246 0.45 -9.81 41.99
N ALA A 247 -0.60 -10.56 42.39
CA ALA A 247 -0.98 -10.75 43.78
C ALA A 247 0.08 -11.54 44.58
N GLU A 248 0.64 -12.62 44.02
CA GLU A 248 1.77 -13.35 44.60
C GLU A 248 3.01 -12.44 44.78
N MET A 249 3.31 -11.59 43.80
CA MET A 249 4.44 -10.65 43.82
C MET A 249 4.26 -9.51 44.82
N ARG A 250 3.06 -8.91 44.92
CA ARG A 250 2.73 -7.91 45.95
C ARG A 250 2.96 -8.42 47.36
N ASN A 251 2.56 -9.67 47.62
CA ASN A 251 2.78 -10.34 48.91
C ASN A 251 4.27 -10.60 49.23
N ARG A 252 5.19 -10.30 48.29
CA ARG A 252 6.65 -10.39 48.45
C ARG A 252 7.36 -9.03 48.36
N GLU A 253 6.63 -7.92 48.46
CA GLU A 253 7.13 -6.53 48.36
C GLU A 253 7.84 -6.18 47.03
N ASN A 254 7.66 -6.98 45.98
CA ASN A 254 8.26 -6.70 44.67
C ASN A 254 7.42 -5.68 43.88
N ALA A 255 8.06 -4.66 43.33
CA ALA A 255 7.44 -3.75 42.38
C ALA A 255 7.12 -4.47 41.07
N ILE A 256 5.85 -4.42 40.65
CA ILE A 256 5.40 -4.98 39.37
C ILE A 256 5.91 -4.05 38.26
N GLN A 257 6.88 -4.51 37.49
CA GLN A 257 7.36 -3.81 36.30
C GLN A 257 6.35 -4.02 35.17
N ARG A 258 6.16 -2.99 34.34
CA ARG A 258 5.36 -3.07 33.11
C ARG A 258 6.26 -3.01 31.88
N TRP A 259 5.73 -3.42 30.74
CA TRP A 259 6.44 -3.30 29.48
C TRP A 259 6.20 -1.89 28.95
N ASP A 260 7.28 -1.20 28.61
CA ASP A 260 7.25 0.19 28.18
C ASP A 260 7.91 0.28 26.81
N LEU A 261 7.09 0.51 25.80
CA LEU A 261 7.51 0.63 24.41
C LEU A 261 8.62 1.69 24.21
N GLU A 262 8.65 2.74 25.03
CA GLU A 262 9.70 3.76 24.99
C GLU A 262 11.08 3.18 25.34
N LYS A 263 11.10 2.16 26.21
CA LYS A 263 12.30 1.44 26.67
C LYS A 263 12.63 0.19 25.87
N SER A 264 11.83 -0.16 24.86
CA SER A 264 12.12 -1.30 23.97
C SER A 264 13.40 -1.11 23.17
N SER A 265 13.97 -2.26 22.79
CA SER A 265 15.21 -2.40 22.03
C SER A 265 15.17 -1.72 20.65
N PRO A 266 16.33 -1.29 20.12
CA PRO A 266 16.41 -0.75 18.76
C PRO A 266 15.89 -1.71 17.68
N ALA A 267 16.08 -3.02 17.87
CA ALA A 267 15.56 -4.04 16.95
C ALA A 267 14.02 -4.02 16.87
N LEU A 268 13.33 -3.91 18.00
CA LEU A 268 11.87 -3.83 18.04
C LEU A 268 11.35 -2.51 17.44
N LYS A 269 11.97 -1.39 17.81
CA LYS A 269 11.66 -0.06 17.24
C LYS A 269 11.86 -0.03 15.73
N GLY A 270 12.90 -0.70 15.21
CA GLY A 270 13.14 -0.88 13.78
C GLY A 270 12.04 -1.66 13.07
N LYS A 271 11.58 -2.78 13.67
CA LYS A 271 10.45 -3.56 13.14
C LYS A 271 9.16 -2.73 13.08
N LEU A 272 8.87 -1.95 14.12
CA LEU A 272 7.72 -1.03 14.15
C LEU A 272 7.84 0.06 13.08
N CYS A 273 8.97 0.74 12.99
CA CYS A 273 9.20 1.79 11.99
C CYS A 273 9.07 1.27 10.55
N GLY A 274 9.42 -0.01 10.31
CA GLY A 274 9.31 -0.70 9.03
C GLY A 274 7.89 -1.10 8.61
N LEU A 275 6.88 -0.96 9.48
CA LEU A 275 5.47 -1.11 9.09
C LEU A 275 4.91 0.14 8.38
N GLU A 276 5.57 1.29 8.51
CA GLU A 276 5.21 2.56 7.87
C GLU A 276 3.72 2.93 8.05
N GLU A 277 2.95 3.07 6.96
CA GLU A 277 1.51 3.42 7.00
C GLU A 277 0.62 2.30 7.57
N ARG A 278 1.19 1.11 7.87
CA ARG A 278 0.49 -0.02 8.48
C ARG A 278 0.53 -0.01 10.02
N LEU A 279 1.21 0.95 10.64
CA LEU A 279 1.31 1.09 12.11
C LEU A 279 0.49 2.28 12.61
N ALA A 280 -0.34 2.04 13.63
CA ALA A 280 -0.95 3.06 14.46
C ALA A 280 -0.54 2.84 15.93
N ILE A 281 -0.10 3.89 16.62
CA ILE A 281 0.15 3.86 18.06
C ILE A 281 -0.82 4.84 18.72
N LYS A 282 -1.57 4.35 19.70
CA LYS A 282 -2.49 5.13 20.54
C LYS A 282 -1.96 5.13 21.97
N ASP A 283 -2.12 6.25 22.66
CA ASP A 283 -1.71 6.43 24.04
C ASP A 283 -2.58 7.53 24.66
N ARG A 284 -2.99 7.36 25.91
CA ARG A 284 -3.90 8.29 26.60
C ARG A 284 -3.20 9.55 27.13
N GLY A 285 -1.87 9.56 27.22
CA GLY A 285 -1.07 10.63 27.81
C GLY A 285 0.12 11.11 26.97
N ARG A 286 0.55 10.37 25.94
CA ARG A 286 1.68 10.71 25.06
C ARG A 286 1.26 10.82 23.59
N SER A 287 1.93 11.68 22.83
CA SER A 287 1.89 11.62 21.35
C SER A 287 3.13 10.91 20.84
N TRP A 288 2.93 9.92 19.97
CA TRP A 288 4.00 9.09 19.42
C TRP A 288 4.50 9.56 18.04
N GLU A 289 3.84 10.53 17.40
CA GLU A 289 4.19 10.96 16.03
C GLU A 289 5.65 11.45 15.93
N ASN A 290 6.04 12.37 16.81
CA ASN A 290 7.42 12.87 16.88
C ASN A 290 8.37 11.74 17.31
N GLN A 291 8.01 10.93 18.30
CA GLN A 291 8.86 9.85 18.80
C GLN A 291 9.17 8.79 17.72
N ILE A 292 8.21 8.49 16.83
CA ILE A 292 8.40 7.59 15.68
C ILE A 292 9.30 8.25 14.62
N ILE A 293 9.21 9.57 14.43
CA ILE A 293 10.12 10.32 13.55
C ILE A 293 11.54 10.28 14.13
N ASP A 294 11.69 10.55 15.42
CA ASP A 294 12.97 10.51 16.12
C ASP A 294 13.59 9.11 16.04
N TRP A 295 12.83 8.04 16.30
CA TRP A 295 13.31 6.67 16.08
C TRP A 295 13.72 6.41 14.62
N LYS A 296 13.00 6.92 13.61
CA LYS A 296 13.40 6.78 12.20
C LYS A 296 14.69 7.54 11.85
N ASN A 297 15.07 8.53 12.65
CA ASN A 297 16.28 9.31 12.51
C ASN A 297 17.46 8.74 13.34
N GLU A 298 17.18 8.21 14.53
CA GLU A 298 18.13 7.59 15.46
C GLU A 298 18.50 6.16 15.05
N LEU A 299 17.52 5.40 14.52
CA LEU A 299 17.76 4.02 14.11
C LEU A 299 18.70 3.99 12.91
N PRO A 300 19.71 3.09 12.92
CA PRO A 300 20.67 3.03 11.83
C PRO A 300 19.97 2.69 10.51
N GLN A 301 19.94 3.64 9.57
CA GLN A 301 19.22 3.47 8.31
C GLN A 301 19.95 2.48 7.41
N SER A 302 19.44 1.25 7.36
CA SER A 302 19.93 0.21 6.47
C SER A 302 18.91 -0.15 5.39
N TYR A 303 19.41 -0.33 4.17
CA TYR A 303 18.59 -0.68 3.02
C TYR A 303 19.36 -1.57 2.05
N ILE A 304 18.65 -2.49 1.41
CA ILE A 304 19.23 -3.36 0.39
C ILE A 304 19.28 -2.58 -0.92
N ARG A 305 20.45 -2.54 -1.55
CA ARG A 305 20.67 -1.95 -2.88
C ARG A 305 21.18 -3.03 -3.85
N PRO A 306 20.36 -3.44 -4.83
CA PRO A 306 20.82 -4.21 -5.97
C PRO A 306 21.88 -3.45 -6.78
N SER A 307 22.90 -4.15 -7.28
CA SER A 307 23.97 -3.58 -8.11
C SER A 307 23.58 -3.32 -9.58
N LYS A 308 22.40 -3.80 -9.98
CA LYS A 308 21.79 -3.69 -11.31
C LYS A 308 20.28 -3.55 -11.13
N GLY A 309 19.55 -3.40 -12.23
CA GLY A 309 18.09 -3.36 -12.22
C GLY A 309 17.53 -1.99 -11.88
N GLU A 310 16.21 -1.93 -11.88
CA GLU A 310 15.47 -0.68 -12.05
C GLU A 310 14.34 -0.57 -11.03
N ILE A 311 14.43 0.38 -10.09
CA ILE A 311 13.35 0.67 -9.14
C ILE A 311 12.25 1.48 -9.83
N ASP A 312 10.99 1.09 -9.73
CA ASP A 312 9.86 1.87 -10.26
C ASP A 312 9.18 2.66 -9.13
N CYS A 313 8.24 3.55 -9.43
CA CYS A 313 7.67 4.43 -8.39
C CYS A 313 6.87 3.69 -7.31
N ASP A 314 6.52 2.41 -7.54
CA ASP A 314 5.99 1.52 -6.51
C ASP A 314 6.99 1.23 -5.39
N GLY A 315 8.29 1.31 -5.68
CA GLY A 315 9.40 0.88 -4.81
C GLY A 315 9.92 -0.51 -5.15
N VAL A 316 9.43 -1.14 -6.22
CA VAL A 316 9.78 -2.51 -6.64
C VAL A 316 10.91 -2.45 -7.67
N TRP A 317 11.95 -3.23 -7.43
CA TRP A 317 13.09 -3.40 -8.34
C TRP A 317 12.75 -4.39 -9.44
N ARG A 318 13.06 -4.06 -10.69
CA ARG A 318 12.77 -4.89 -11.86
C ARG A 318 14.04 -5.25 -12.62
N PHE A 319 14.09 -6.48 -13.11
CA PHE A 319 15.23 -7.08 -13.80
C PHE A 319 14.72 -7.82 -15.05
N LEU A 320 15.55 -7.91 -16.07
CA LEU A 320 15.37 -8.88 -17.16
C LEU A 320 16.09 -10.18 -16.80
N LEU A 321 15.59 -11.31 -17.29
CA LEU A 321 16.25 -12.61 -17.18
C LEU A 321 17.68 -12.53 -17.77
N GLY A 322 18.64 -13.18 -17.14
CA GLY A 322 20.08 -13.03 -17.46
C GLY A 322 20.74 -11.75 -16.92
N LYS A 323 20.01 -10.82 -16.29
CA LYS A 323 20.62 -9.73 -15.49
C LYS A 323 20.78 -10.18 -14.04
N GLU A 324 21.88 -10.85 -13.73
CA GLU A 324 22.24 -11.28 -12.36
C GLU A 324 22.64 -10.08 -11.47
N PRO A 325 21.85 -9.66 -10.47
CA PRO A 325 22.22 -8.58 -9.56
C PRO A 325 22.94 -9.13 -8.32
N VAL A 326 23.90 -8.35 -7.82
CA VAL A 326 24.44 -8.53 -6.46
C VAL A 326 23.61 -7.65 -5.55
N LEU A 327 22.97 -8.24 -4.53
CA LEU A 327 22.28 -7.50 -3.48
C LEU A 327 23.32 -7.12 -2.42
N ARG A 328 23.43 -5.81 -2.16
CA ARG A 328 24.29 -5.28 -1.10
C ARG A 328 23.45 -4.70 0.00
N LEU A 329 23.83 -4.93 1.25
CA LEU A 329 23.27 -4.17 2.34
C LEU A 329 24.09 -2.90 2.52
N ILE A 330 23.46 -1.74 2.39
CA ILE A 330 24.05 -0.48 2.88
C ILE A 330 23.74 -0.44 4.37
N ALA A 331 24.77 -0.70 5.17
CA ALA A 331 24.72 -0.76 6.62
C ALA A 331 25.34 0.52 7.25
N PRO A 332 24.98 0.86 8.49
CA PRO A 332 25.62 1.94 9.26
C PRO A 332 27.07 1.64 9.64
N GLU A 333 27.76 2.65 10.18
CA GLU A 333 29.17 2.55 10.61
C GLU A 333 29.42 1.58 11.78
N ASP A 334 28.40 1.23 12.58
CA ASP A 334 28.51 0.33 13.75
C ASP A 334 28.31 -1.17 13.42
N ALA A 335 28.12 -1.50 12.14
CA ALA A 335 27.98 -2.88 11.67
C ALA A 335 29.32 -3.65 11.69
N THR A 336 29.30 -4.89 12.18
CA THR A 336 30.49 -5.76 12.28
C THR A 336 30.91 -6.38 10.94
N GLY A 337 30.03 -6.35 9.94
CA GLY A 337 30.23 -6.90 8.58
C GLY A 337 29.52 -8.23 8.30
N ASN A 338 28.98 -8.88 9.34
CA ASN A 338 28.16 -10.08 9.19
C ASN A 338 26.72 -9.71 8.78
N VAL A 339 26.18 -10.39 7.77
CA VAL A 339 24.85 -10.13 7.22
C VAL A 339 24.15 -11.45 6.92
N ARG A 340 22.89 -11.59 7.34
CA ARG A 340 21.99 -12.72 7.06
C ARG A 340 20.92 -12.31 6.08
N TRP A 341 20.71 -13.10 5.04
CA TRP A 341 19.72 -12.83 4.00
C TRP A 341 18.50 -13.73 4.16
N PHE A 342 17.33 -13.17 3.89
CA PHE A 342 16.05 -13.86 4.02
C PHE A 342 15.15 -13.59 2.82
N VAL A 343 14.44 -14.62 2.36
CA VAL A 343 13.34 -14.49 1.40
C VAL A 343 12.02 -14.62 2.14
N ARG A 344 10.99 -13.88 1.70
CA ARG A 344 9.61 -14.16 2.10
C ARG A 344 8.92 -14.97 1.02
N GLN A 345 8.32 -16.09 1.39
CA GLN A 345 7.57 -16.96 0.49
C GLN A 345 6.16 -17.17 1.05
N ALA A 346 5.13 -17.08 0.21
CA ALA A 346 3.77 -17.40 0.62
C ALA A 346 3.72 -18.82 1.23
N VAL A 347 3.03 -18.98 2.36
CA VAL A 347 2.86 -20.31 2.99
C VAL A 347 1.94 -21.21 2.14
N ARG A 348 1.07 -20.60 1.33
CA ARG A 348 0.13 -21.29 0.45
C ARG A 348 0.04 -20.62 -0.92
N ASP A 349 -0.27 -21.46 -1.91
CA ASP A 349 -0.40 -21.09 -3.33
C ASP A 349 -1.73 -20.40 -3.65
N ALA A 350 -2.74 -20.60 -2.81
CA ALA A 350 -4.05 -19.96 -2.86
C ALA A 350 -4.61 -19.86 -1.43
N TYR A 351 -5.47 -18.87 -1.21
CA TYR A 351 -6.24 -18.72 0.03
C TYR A 351 -7.70 -19.02 -0.28
N ASP A 352 -8.45 -19.61 0.65
CA ASP A 352 -9.92 -19.66 0.63
C ASP A 352 -10.50 -18.60 1.59
N LEU A 353 -11.77 -18.28 1.39
CA LEU A 353 -12.18 -16.90 1.20
C LEU A 353 -13.71 -16.79 1.65
N ARG A 354 -14.37 -15.62 1.88
CA ARG A 354 -15.84 -15.47 2.18
C ARG A 354 -16.54 -14.13 1.72
N PRO A 355 -17.77 -14.12 1.10
CA PRO A 355 -18.38 -12.94 0.43
C PRO A 355 -19.67 -12.39 1.05
N GLU A 356 -19.71 -11.09 1.32
CA GLU A 356 -20.95 -10.40 1.76
C GLU A 356 -21.71 -9.69 0.62
N THR A 357 -21.14 -9.59 -0.59
CA THR A 357 -21.71 -8.81 -1.71
C THR A 357 -22.60 -9.58 -2.71
N GLY A 358 -22.93 -10.85 -2.44
CA GLY A 358 -23.99 -11.58 -3.15
C GLY A 358 -23.75 -11.98 -4.62
N LEU A 359 -22.64 -11.57 -5.25
CA LEU A 359 -22.30 -11.92 -6.65
C LEU A 359 -21.67 -13.33 -6.81
N GLY A 360 -21.38 -14.02 -5.69
CA GLY A 360 -20.63 -15.29 -5.65
C GLY A 360 -21.38 -16.58 -6.03
N LYS A 361 -22.55 -16.53 -6.72
CA LYS A 361 -23.37 -17.73 -7.00
C LYS A 361 -22.82 -18.71 -8.06
N SER A 362 -21.52 -18.71 -8.38
CA SER A 362 -20.99 -19.63 -9.41
C SER A 362 -19.52 -20.04 -9.32
N PHE A 363 -18.64 -19.41 -8.53
CA PHE A 363 -17.19 -19.57 -8.77
C PHE A 363 -16.28 -19.82 -7.56
N ALA A 364 -16.62 -19.28 -6.38
CA ALA A 364 -16.14 -19.81 -5.11
C ALA A 364 -17.18 -19.46 -4.04
N LYS A 365 -17.22 -20.20 -2.94
CA LYS A 365 -18.03 -19.83 -1.76
C LYS A 365 -17.45 -18.59 -1.02
N SER A 366 -16.69 -17.69 -1.70
CA SER A 366 -15.39 -17.23 -1.13
C SER A 366 -14.65 -15.94 -1.74
N PRO A 367 -14.50 -14.73 -1.07
CA PRO A 367 -13.29 -13.77 -1.06
C PRO A 367 -12.48 -13.57 0.30
N ALA A 368 -11.12 -13.73 0.38
CA ALA A 368 -10.27 -13.84 1.62
C ALA A 368 -9.54 -12.56 2.04
N ARG A 369 -9.09 -12.51 3.31
CA ARG A 369 -8.60 -11.28 3.96
C ARG A 369 -7.06 -11.18 4.06
N TRP A 370 -6.32 -12.29 4.09
CA TRP A 370 -4.90 -12.33 4.45
C TRP A 370 -4.04 -13.17 3.51
N ILE A 371 -2.79 -12.75 3.28
CA ILE A 371 -1.74 -13.58 2.65
C ILE A 371 -0.54 -13.58 3.59
N TYR A 372 -0.18 -14.75 4.11
CA TYR A 372 0.95 -14.92 5.01
C TYR A 372 2.20 -15.39 4.26
N GLU A 373 3.28 -14.62 4.35
CA GLU A 373 4.57 -14.89 3.70
C GLU A 373 5.63 -15.28 4.75
N LYS A 374 5.91 -16.58 4.90
CA LYS A 374 6.92 -17.09 5.84
C LYS A 374 8.32 -16.67 5.41
N ARG A 375 9.05 -16.10 6.36
CA ARG A 375 10.46 -15.74 6.23
C ARG A 375 11.33 -16.99 6.25
N ARG A 376 12.26 -17.12 5.31
CA ARG A 376 13.21 -18.24 5.22
C ARG A 376 14.62 -17.70 5.02
N SER A 377 15.57 -18.23 5.79
CA SER A 377 16.99 -17.92 5.62
C SER A 377 17.48 -18.38 4.23
N LEU A 378 18.36 -17.57 3.63
CA LEU A 378 18.99 -17.81 2.35
C LEU A 378 20.48 -18.14 2.50
N ASP A 379 21.21 -17.24 3.15
CA ASP A 379 22.67 -17.26 3.27
C ASP A 379 23.15 -16.30 4.37
N GLU A 380 24.40 -16.44 4.81
CA GLU A 380 25.07 -15.53 5.75
C GLU A 380 26.36 -14.98 5.10
N THR A 381 26.20 -13.95 4.27
CA THR A 381 27.24 -13.33 3.44
C THR A 381 27.06 -11.81 3.37
N THR A 382 28.16 -11.04 3.26
CA THR A 382 28.08 -9.56 3.18
C THR A 382 27.34 -9.07 1.92
N ASP A 383 27.64 -9.65 0.76
CA ASP A 383 26.94 -9.46 -0.51
C ASP A 383 26.18 -10.76 -0.85
N PHE A 384 24.95 -10.67 -1.38
CA PHE A 384 24.18 -11.84 -1.82
C PHE A 384 24.01 -11.86 -3.34
N GLN A 385 24.51 -12.91 -3.99
CA GLN A 385 24.35 -13.12 -5.42
C GLN A 385 22.98 -13.72 -5.72
N LEU A 386 22.09 -12.93 -6.32
CA LEU A 386 20.81 -13.44 -6.79
C LEU A 386 20.99 -14.15 -8.14
N ASP A 387 20.50 -15.38 -8.24
CA ASP A 387 20.35 -16.16 -9.47
C ASP A 387 18.91 -15.95 -10.01
N PRO A 388 18.70 -15.14 -11.06
CA PRO A 388 17.37 -14.81 -11.53
C PRO A 388 16.61 -16.01 -12.11
N GLU A 389 17.29 -16.99 -12.69
CA GLU A 389 16.64 -18.15 -13.32
C GLU A 389 16.10 -19.11 -12.26
N LYS A 390 16.96 -19.51 -11.32
CA LYS A 390 16.59 -20.38 -10.19
C LYS A 390 15.51 -19.76 -9.33
N TRP A 391 15.59 -18.46 -9.05
CA TRP A 391 14.54 -17.79 -8.30
C TRP A 391 13.27 -17.61 -9.12
N ARG A 392 13.34 -17.28 -10.41
CA ARG A 392 12.15 -17.21 -11.28
C ARG A 392 11.37 -18.52 -11.30
N LEU A 393 12.06 -19.66 -11.42
CA LEU A 393 11.45 -20.99 -11.37
C LEU A 393 10.77 -21.32 -10.01
N LYS A 394 11.21 -20.68 -8.92
CA LYS A 394 10.73 -20.93 -7.54
C LYS A 394 9.73 -19.89 -6.99
N SER A 395 9.52 -18.81 -7.73
CA SER A 395 8.84 -17.60 -7.24
C SER A 395 7.96 -16.92 -8.28
N GLY A 396 7.86 -17.53 -9.48
CA GLY A 396 7.25 -16.90 -10.65
C GLY A 396 7.96 -15.64 -11.15
N GLY A 397 9.14 -15.32 -10.61
CA GLY A 397 9.82 -14.06 -10.85
C GLY A 397 9.35 -12.93 -9.94
N ARG A 398 8.71 -13.22 -8.80
CA ARG A 398 8.35 -12.29 -7.73
C ARG A 398 9.07 -12.66 -6.43
N ILE A 399 9.94 -11.80 -5.92
CA ILE A 399 10.74 -12.11 -4.73
C ILE A 399 10.67 -10.94 -3.75
N ILE A 400 10.44 -11.19 -2.46
CA ILE A 400 10.74 -10.19 -1.41
C ILE A 400 11.96 -10.67 -0.65
N ILE A 401 12.93 -9.78 -0.47
CA ILE A 401 14.15 -10.06 0.28
C ILE A 401 14.29 -9.01 1.38
N ASP A 402 14.60 -9.48 2.59
CA ASP A 402 15.12 -8.66 3.68
C ASP A 402 16.41 -9.26 4.22
N ALA A 403 17.12 -8.49 5.04
CA ALA A 403 18.37 -8.89 5.64
C ALA A 403 18.41 -8.49 7.12
N GLU A 404 19.32 -9.10 7.87
CA GLU A 404 19.76 -8.64 9.17
C GLU A 404 21.26 -8.43 9.15
N PHE A 405 21.76 -7.43 9.85
CA PHE A 405 23.19 -7.18 10.02
C PHE A 405 23.53 -7.18 11.50
N GLU A 406 24.72 -7.67 11.81
CA GLU A 406 25.23 -7.67 13.17
C GLU A 406 25.87 -6.31 13.49
N THR A 407 25.57 -5.78 14.68
CA THR A 407 26.24 -4.63 15.29
C THR A 407 26.78 -5.03 16.66
N SER A 408 27.50 -4.12 17.30
CA SER A 408 27.95 -4.28 18.71
C SER A 408 26.81 -4.57 19.71
N ASN A 409 25.55 -4.27 19.36
CA ASN A 409 24.36 -4.45 20.20
C ASN A 409 23.44 -5.59 19.72
N GLY A 410 23.88 -6.43 18.79
CA GLY A 410 23.13 -7.58 18.27
C GLY A 410 22.70 -7.43 16.81
N TRP A 411 21.72 -8.23 16.38
CA TRP A 411 21.26 -8.24 14.99
C TRP A 411 20.13 -7.23 14.76
N LEU A 412 20.31 -6.34 13.79
CA LEU A 412 19.34 -5.34 13.38
C LEU A 412 18.76 -5.65 11.98
N PRO A 413 17.44 -5.47 11.77
CA PRO A 413 16.81 -5.74 10.48
C PRO A 413 17.02 -4.60 9.47
N SER A 414 17.05 -4.94 8.19
CA SER A 414 16.95 -3.98 7.08
C SER A 414 15.52 -3.81 6.59
N ARG A 415 15.26 -2.75 5.80
CA ARG A 415 14.00 -2.64 5.06
C ARG A 415 13.94 -3.72 3.97
N SER A 416 12.83 -4.47 3.93
CA SER A 416 12.53 -5.39 2.84
C SER A 416 12.49 -4.66 1.50
N ILE A 417 13.08 -5.25 0.47
CA ILE A 417 12.88 -4.83 -0.93
C ILE A 417 12.14 -5.91 -1.70
N GLU A 418 11.36 -5.48 -2.68
CA GLU A 418 10.63 -6.37 -3.56
C GLU A 418 11.26 -6.34 -4.97
N LEU A 419 11.46 -7.52 -5.56
CA LEU A 419 12.08 -7.74 -6.86
C LEU A 419 11.07 -8.37 -7.84
N ARG A 420 11.18 -8.02 -9.13
CA ARG A 420 10.50 -8.70 -10.27
C ARG A 420 11.48 -9.06 -11.38
N ILE A 421 11.34 -10.26 -11.94
CA ILE A 421 12.21 -10.79 -13.00
C ILE A 421 11.38 -11.06 -14.25
N ARG A 422 11.56 -10.24 -15.28
CA ARG A 422 10.88 -10.31 -16.58
C ARG A 422 11.62 -11.20 -17.58
N THR A 423 10.90 -11.93 -18.42
CA THR A 423 11.50 -12.65 -19.56
C THR A 423 11.85 -11.75 -20.74
N THR A 424 11.05 -10.72 -21.01
CA THR A 424 11.22 -9.77 -22.13
C THR A 424 10.80 -8.35 -21.72
N ASP A 425 11.09 -7.36 -22.56
CA ASP A 425 10.41 -6.06 -22.55
C ASP A 425 9.19 -6.14 -23.48
N GLY A 426 8.00 -6.30 -22.91
CA GLY A 426 6.75 -6.45 -23.68
C GLY A 426 5.59 -6.96 -22.81
N PHE A 427 4.44 -7.20 -23.43
CA PHE A 427 3.25 -7.72 -22.75
C PHE A 427 3.51 -9.06 -22.06
N ARG A 428 4.20 -9.98 -22.75
CA ARG A 428 4.55 -11.29 -22.17
C ARG A 428 5.55 -11.16 -21.03
N GLY A 429 6.54 -10.28 -21.19
CA GLY A 429 7.50 -9.96 -20.15
C GLY A 429 6.84 -9.46 -18.87
N VAL A 430 5.79 -8.64 -18.97
CA VAL A 430 5.03 -8.19 -17.79
C VAL A 430 4.15 -9.30 -17.21
N LEU A 431 3.42 -10.07 -18.04
CA LEU A 431 2.72 -11.27 -17.56
C LEU A 431 3.66 -12.22 -16.81
N SER A 432 4.92 -12.31 -17.26
CA SER A 432 5.97 -13.09 -16.61
C SER A 432 6.26 -12.64 -15.17
N GLU A 433 6.09 -11.35 -14.80
CA GLU A 433 6.26 -10.84 -13.42
C GLU A 433 5.20 -11.36 -12.43
N CYS A 434 4.12 -11.95 -12.95
CA CYS A 434 2.88 -12.21 -12.21
C CYS A 434 2.74 -13.68 -11.77
N PHE A 435 3.64 -14.57 -12.19
CA PHE A 435 3.54 -15.98 -11.85
C PHE A 435 3.63 -16.18 -10.32
N GLU A 436 2.98 -17.23 -9.83
CA GLU A 436 2.79 -17.51 -8.39
C GLU A 436 1.95 -16.51 -7.57
N MET A 437 1.23 -15.58 -8.21
CA MET A 437 0.21 -14.79 -7.50
C MET A 437 -1.03 -15.64 -7.13
N PRO A 438 -1.52 -15.58 -5.87
CA PRO A 438 -2.56 -16.48 -5.37
C PRO A 438 -3.98 -16.06 -5.78
N TYR A 439 -4.66 -16.87 -6.61
CA TYR A 439 -5.93 -16.51 -7.25
C TYR A 439 -7.04 -15.99 -6.30
N VAL A 440 -7.66 -14.86 -6.61
CA VAL A 440 -8.77 -14.27 -5.83
C VAL A 440 -10.05 -14.19 -6.66
N PHE A 441 -11.09 -14.91 -6.22
CA PHE A 441 -12.45 -14.78 -6.74
C PHE A 441 -13.17 -13.57 -6.11
N GLY A 442 -14.05 -12.89 -6.88
CA GLY A 442 -14.97 -11.85 -6.34
C GLY A 442 -14.76 -10.42 -6.87
N ILE A 443 -13.89 -10.23 -7.85
CA ILE A 443 -13.34 -8.94 -8.32
C ILE A 443 -14.32 -7.98 -9.03
N ALA A 444 -15.61 -8.31 -9.15
CA ALA A 444 -16.62 -7.42 -9.74
C ALA A 444 -16.80 -6.08 -8.98
N GLY A 445 -16.28 -5.96 -7.76
CA GLY A 445 -16.23 -4.72 -7.00
C GLY A 445 -15.07 -3.77 -7.35
N ILE A 446 -14.00 -4.24 -8.01
CA ILE A 446 -12.74 -3.49 -8.07
C ILE A 446 -12.93 -2.12 -8.75
N ALA A 447 -12.53 -1.08 -8.02
CA ALA A 447 -12.47 0.29 -8.49
C ALA A 447 -11.11 0.65 -9.11
N GLN A 448 -11.04 1.79 -9.79
CA GLN A 448 -9.84 2.22 -10.53
C GLN A 448 -8.67 2.61 -9.62
N ASP A 449 -9.00 3.00 -8.41
CA ASP A 449 -8.20 3.59 -7.34
C ASP A 449 -7.78 2.57 -6.27
N GLU A 450 -8.31 1.35 -6.31
CA GLU A 450 -7.89 0.26 -5.43
C GLU A 450 -6.62 -0.41 -5.97
N LEU A 451 -5.60 -0.51 -5.10
CA LEU A 451 -4.44 -1.38 -5.33
C LEU A 451 -4.95 -2.82 -5.46
N THR A 452 -4.80 -3.42 -6.64
CA THR A 452 -5.38 -4.74 -6.96
C THR A 452 -4.65 -5.53 -8.05
N GLY A 453 -3.60 -4.98 -8.64
CA GLY A 453 -2.65 -5.71 -9.49
C GLY A 453 -1.54 -6.37 -8.66
N VAL A 454 -0.46 -6.77 -9.35
CA VAL A 454 0.66 -7.52 -8.76
C VAL A 454 1.39 -6.79 -7.65
N GLU A 455 1.23 -5.47 -7.58
CA GLU A 455 1.74 -4.59 -6.53
C GLU A 455 1.15 -4.91 -5.15
N THR A 456 -0.07 -5.44 -5.08
CA THR A 456 -0.66 -5.91 -3.82
C THR A 456 -0.09 -7.24 -3.34
N GLY A 457 0.39 -8.07 -4.26
CA GLY A 457 0.60 -9.50 -4.03
C GLY A 457 -0.70 -10.31 -3.79
N TRP A 458 -1.88 -9.68 -3.84
CA TRP A 458 -3.17 -10.36 -3.97
C TRP A 458 -3.30 -10.84 -5.41
N GLY A 459 -3.68 -12.10 -5.64
CA GLY A 459 -3.77 -12.60 -7.00
C GLY A 459 -4.95 -12.02 -7.76
N SER A 460 -4.75 -11.91 -9.06
CA SER A 460 -5.71 -11.32 -9.98
C SER A 460 -6.61 -12.40 -10.58
N ASP A 461 -7.86 -12.06 -10.89
CA ASP A 461 -8.59 -12.78 -11.94
C ASP A 461 -7.79 -12.74 -13.25
N CYS A 462 -8.00 -13.72 -14.13
CA CYS A 462 -7.43 -13.76 -15.46
C CYS A 462 -7.59 -12.42 -16.22
N SER A 463 -8.72 -11.74 -16.04
CA SER A 463 -8.96 -10.38 -16.58
C SER A 463 -7.97 -9.35 -16.04
N ASN A 464 -7.81 -9.28 -14.72
CA ASN A 464 -6.93 -8.30 -14.08
C ASN A 464 -5.46 -8.60 -14.35
N LEU A 465 -5.06 -9.87 -14.43
CA LEU A 465 -3.70 -10.26 -14.85
C LEU A 465 -3.34 -9.64 -16.22
N LEU A 466 -4.27 -9.69 -17.17
CA LEU A 466 -4.11 -9.12 -18.50
C LEU A 466 -4.14 -7.57 -18.48
N ILE A 467 -5.05 -6.97 -17.71
CA ILE A 467 -5.17 -5.52 -17.52
C ILE A 467 -3.87 -4.94 -16.93
N TYR A 468 -3.27 -5.61 -15.96
CA TYR A 468 -1.97 -5.23 -15.41
C TYR A 468 -0.89 -5.19 -16.50
N ALA A 469 -0.80 -6.25 -17.31
CA ALA A 469 0.17 -6.35 -18.38
C ALA A 469 -0.02 -5.26 -19.46
N TRP A 470 -1.25 -4.97 -19.87
CA TRP A 470 -1.53 -3.85 -20.78
C TRP A 470 -1.19 -2.49 -20.18
N ARG A 471 -1.56 -2.24 -18.92
CA ARG A 471 -1.23 -0.99 -18.20
C ARG A 471 0.27 -0.74 -18.18
N ARG A 472 1.07 -1.73 -17.79
CA ARG A 472 2.55 -1.64 -17.81
C ARG A 472 3.15 -1.48 -19.21
N ASN A 473 2.41 -1.82 -20.26
CA ASN A 473 2.78 -1.52 -21.65
C ASN A 473 2.19 -0.18 -22.16
N GLY A 474 1.72 0.68 -21.23
CA GLY A 474 1.18 2.01 -21.54
C GLY A 474 -0.25 2.04 -22.07
N ILE A 475 -0.96 0.90 -22.03
CA ILE A 475 -2.35 0.75 -22.49
C ILE A 475 -3.26 0.76 -21.27
N PHE A 476 -3.86 1.92 -20.99
CA PHE A 476 -4.75 2.09 -19.85
C PHE A 476 -6.12 1.43 -20.08
N LEU A 477 -6.45 0.44 -19.25
CA LEU A 477 -7.74 -0.26 -19.22
C LEU A 477 -8.25 -0.29 -17.77
N THR A 478 -9.52 -0.02 -17.52
CA THR A 478 -10.10 -0.10 -16.16
C THR A 478 -10.14 -1.55 -15.67
N TRP A 479 -9.87 -1.73 -14.37
CA TRP A 479 -9.92 -3.04 -13.71
C TRP A 479 -11.33 -3.66 -13.74
N GLY A 480 -11.42 -4.99 -13.67
CA GLY A 480 -12.70 -5.67 -13.57
C GLY A 480 -12.74 -7.09 -14.15
N ASP A 481 -13.95 -7.62 -14.27
CA ASP A 481 -14.25 -8.94 -14.81
C ASP A 481 -14.09 -9.04 -16.35
N PRO A 482 -14.15 -10.25 -16.95
CA PRO A 482 -13.95 -10.43 -18.39
C PRO A 482 -14.97 -9.67 -19.26
N GLY A 483 -16.17 -9.40 -18.74
CA GLY A 483 -17.19 -8.58 -19.40
C GLY A 483 -16.79 -7.11 -19.49
N ARG A 484 -16.32 -6.53 -18.38
CA ARG A 484 -15.75 -5.16 -18.37
C ARG A 484 -14.53 -5.05 -19.26
N LEU A 485 -13.61 -6.02 -19.19
CA LEU A 485 -12.42 -6.06 -20.05
C LEU A 485 -12.78 -6.09 -21.54
N ARG A 486 -13.67 -7.02 -21.94
CA ARG A 486 -14.18 -7.13 -23.32
C ARG A 486 -14.73 -5.79 -23.84
N SER A 487 -15.47 -5.03 -23.02
CA SER A 487 -16.07 -3.75 -23.44
C SER A 487 -15.05 -2.64 -23.77
N GLN A 488 -13.78 -2.82 -23.40
CA GLN A 488 -12.69 -1.86 -23.63
C GLN A 488 -11.77 -2.27 -24.80
N LEU A 489 -11.82 -3.54 -25.21
CA LEU A 489 -11.03 -4.08 -26.30
C LEU A 489 -11.75 -3.93 -27.66
N ALA A 490 -11.02 -4.21 -28.75
CA ALA A 490 -11.54 -4.39 -30.09
C ALA A 490 -11.74 -5.89 -30.38
N THR A 491 -12.71 -6.21 -31.23
CA THR A 491 -12.84 -7.53 -31.85
C THR A 491 -11.75 -7.71 -32.92
N LYS A 492 -10.96 -8.79 -32.84
CA LYS A 492 -10.10 -9.25 -33.95
C LYS A 492 -10.76 -10.35 -34.76
N SER A 493 -11.41 -11.31 -34.08
CA SER A 493 -12.22 -12.38 -34.68
C SER A 493 -13.19 -12.95 -33.65
N GLU A 494 -14.34 -13.48 -34.06
CA GLU A 494 -15.37 -14.04 -33.16
C GLU A 494 -15.81 -15.43 -33.57
N ASN A 495 -16.30 -16.21 -32.59
CA ASN A 495 -16.85 -17.55 -32.78
C ASN A 495 -15.89 -18.49 -33.52
N ILE A 496 -14.66 -18.57 -33.01
CA ILE A 496 -13.56 -19.39 -33.51
C ILE A 496 -13.64 -20.79 -32.88
N ALA A 497 -13.57 -21.82 -33.69
CA ALA A 497 -13.39 -23.22 -33.28
C ALA A 497 -11.91 -23.65 -33.33
N LEU A 498 -11.56 -24.79 -32.72
CA LEU A 498 -10.18 -25.31 -32.68
C LEU A 498 -9.59 -25.63 -34.07
N ASP A 499 -10.47 -25.99 -35.02
CA ASP A 499 -10.16 -26.35 -36.39
C ASP A 499 -10.14 -25.16 -37.37
N ASP A 500 -10.57 -23.97 -36.93
CA ASP A 500 -10.37 -22.73 -37.68
C ASP A 500 -8.87 -22.37 -37.80
N ARG A 501 -8.54 -21.48 -38.73
CA ARG A 501 -7.17 -21.01 -38.96
C ARG A 501 -7.12 -19.48 -38.91
N VAL A 502 -6.87 -18.95 -37.72
CA VAL A 502 -6.83 -17.50 -37.46
C VAL A 502 -5.40 -17.01 -37.44
N LYS A 503 -5.11 -15.99 -38.26
CA LYS A 503 -3.77 -15.38 -38.32
C LYS A 503 -3.50 -14.46 -37.14
N ILE A 504 -2.34 -14.68 -36.52
CA ILE A 504 -1.73 -13.84 -35.47
C ILE A 504 -0.31 -13.48 -35.90
N SER A 505 0.18 -12.30 -35.56
CA SER A 505 1.59 -11.92 -35.79
C SER A 505 2.37 -11.79 -34.47
N PRO A 506 3.71 -11.90 -34.49
CA PRO A 506 4.55 -11.70 -33.31
C PRO A 506 4.33 -10.34 -32.62
N GLU A 507 4.07 -9.28 -33.39
CA GLU A 507 3.79 -7.93 -32.87
C GLU A 507 2.43 -7.86 -32.16
N GLU A 508 1.44 -8.62 -32.63
CA GLU A 508 0.15 -8.71 -31.95
C GLU A 508 0.27 -9.44 -30.61
N ILE A 509 1.09 -10.49 -30.55
CA ILE A 509 1.38 -11.25 -29.33
C ILE A 509 2.06 -10.35 -28.28
N GLU A 510 3.08 -9.55 -28.66
CA GLU A 510 3.73 -8.63 -27.71
C GLU A 510 2.94 -7.34 -27.42
N ARG A 511 1.91 -7.00 -28.23
CA ARG A 511 0.86 -6.04 -27.85
C ARG A 511 -0.17 -6.65 -26.90
N GLY A 512 -0.22 -7.98 -26.80
CA GLY A 512 -1.17 -8.76 -26.03
C GLY A 512 -2.46 -9.03 -26.81
N VAL A 513 -2.67 -10.30 -27.16
CA VAL A 513 -3.95 -10.81 -27.71
C VAL A 513 -4.69 -11.56 -26.62
N MET A 514 -5.95 -11.18 -26.39
CA MET A 514 -6.86 -11.86 -25.49
C MET A 514 -7.64 -12.97 -26.21
N ILE A 515 -7.76 -14.11 -25.56
CA ILE A 515 -8.72 -15.16 -25.87
C ILE A 515 -9.93 -14.97 -24.95
N ASP A 516 -11.03 -14.50 -25.51
CA ASP A 516 -12.32 -14.29 -24.85
C ASP A 516 -13.17 -15.57 -24.91
N MET A 517 -13.46 -16.14 -23.74
CA MET A 517 -14.27 -17.34 -23.57
C MET A 517 -15.57 -17.05 -22.79
N GLY A 518 -16.12 -15.84 -22.96
CA GLY A 518 -17.37 -15.39 -22.36
C GLY A 518 -17.23 -15.01 -20.88
N LYS A 519 -16.99 -16.01 -20.02
CA LYS A 519 -16.83 -15.86 -18.56
C LYS A 519 -15.37 -15.93 -18.08
N HIS A 520 -14.41 -16.24 -18.94
CA HIS A 520 -12.97 -16.31 -18.64
C HIS A 520 -12.18 -15.67 -19.78
N ALA A 521 -10.94 -15.28 -19.50
CA ALA A 521 -9.98 -14.78 -20.47
C ALA A 521 -8.63 -15.50 -20.35
N ALA A 522 -7.86 -15.53 -21.43
CA ALA A 522 -6.45 -15.95 -21.45
C ALA A 522 -5.66 -15.02 -22.39
N ALA A 523 -4.32 -15.04 -22.33
CA ALA A 523 -3.45 -14.40 -23.31
C ALA A 523 -2.69 -15.42 -24.14
N ILE A 524 -2.45 -15.13 -25.42
CA ILE A 524 -1.45 -15.88 -26.20
C ILE A 524 -0.05 -15.61 -25.60
N TRP A 525 0.68 -16.69 -25.32
CA TRP A 525 2.02 -16.67 -24.74
C TRP A 525 3.09 -17.03 -25.77
N GLU A 526 2.90 -18.15 -26.46
CA GLU A 526 3.88 -18.69 -27.41
C GLU A 526 3.12 -19.27 -28.61
N ASP A 527 3.39 -18.68 -29.77
CA ASP A 527 2.98 -19.17 -31.10
C ASP A 527 3.87 -20.38 -31.45
N ARG A 528 3.24 -21.50 -31.77
CA ARG A 528 3.88 -22.81 -32.01
C ARG A 528 3.55 -23.32 -33.40
N GLU A 529 4.28 -24.36 -33.83
CA GLU A 529 4.06 -24.90 -35.17
C GLU A 529 2.63 -25.44 -35.32
N PRO A 530 1.81 -24.93 -36.27
CA PRO A 530 2.19 -24.08 -37.40
C PRO A 530 2.23 -22.55 -37.12
N ILE A 531 3.43 -21.95 -37.17
CA ILE A 531 3.67 -20.54 -36.77
C ILE A 531 2.82 -19.52 -37.56
N ASN A 532 2.32 -18.49 -36.86
CA ASN A 532 1.34 -17.47 -37.29
C ASN A 532 -0.10 -17.98 -37.50
N LEU A 533 -0.44 -19.22 -37.14
CA LEU A 533 -1.78 -19.79 -37.29
C LEU A 533 -2.24 -20.39 -35.97
N LEU A 534 -3.10 -19.65 -35.26
CA LEU A 534 -3.61 -20.06 -33.96
C LEU A 534 -4.26 -21.46 -34.02
N ASP A 535 -3.76 -22.39 -33.20
CA ASP A 535 -4.28 -23.75 -33.08
C ASP A 535 -4.20 -24.30 -31.63
N GLY A 536 -4.53 -25.58 -31.44
CA GLY A 536 -4.59 -26.20 -30.11
C GLY A 536 -3.26 -26.41 -29.40
N ASN A 537 -2.13 -26.30 -30.10
CA ASN A 537 -0.78 -26.51 -29.58
C ASN A 537 -0.17 -25.23 -28.98
N ASP A 538 -0.69 -24.06 -29.36
CA ASP A 538 -0.23 -22.76 -28.86
C ASP A 538 -0.33 -22.66 -27.35
N LEU A 539 0.67 -22.02 -26.75
CA LEU A 539 0.66 -21.78 -25.33
C LEU A 539 -0.06 -20.48 -25.00
N VAL A 540 -0.84 -20.55 -23.94
CA VAL A 540 -1.61 -19.43 -23.42
C VAL A 540 -1.39 -19.27 -21.93
N VAL A 541 -1.30 -18.03 -21.45
CA VAL A 541 -1.35 -17.74 -20.01
C VAL A 541 -2.80 -17.74 -19.58
N HIS A 542 -3.14 -18.62 -18.64
CA HIS A 542 -4.43 -18.65 -17.97
C HIS A 542 -4.22 -18.83 -16.45
N HIS A 543 -5.29 -18.80 -15.66
CA HIS A 543 -5.20 -18.88 -14.20
C HIS A 543 -6.35 -19.74 -13.66
N LEU A 544 -6.09 -21.04 -13.50
CA LEU A 544 -7.08 -22.05 -13.12
C LEU A 544 -7.06 -22.34 -11.61
N GLY A 545 -7.49 -21.37 -10.79
CA GLY A 545 -7.83 -21.63 -9.38
C GLY A 545 -6.66 -21.86 -8.43
N GLY A 546 -5.46 -21.41 -8.78
CA GLY A 546 -4.28 -21.44 -7.90
C GLY A 546 -3.27 -20.36 -8.27
N LYS A 547 -2.42 -20.66 -9.25
CA LYS A 547 -1.39 -19.76 -9.80
C LYS A 547 -1.61 -19.52 -11.30
N PRO A 548 -1.05 -18.47 -11.90
CA PRO A 548 -0.99 -18.34 -13.35
C PRO A 548 -0.18 -19.50 -13.95
N GLU A 549 -0.72 -20.12 -15.00
CA GLU A 549 -0.15 -21.27 -15.68
C GLU A 549 0.04 -20.98 -17.16
N ILE A 550 1.04 -21.62 -17.76
CA ILE A 550 1.21 -21.68 -19.21
C ILE A 550 0.73 -23.05 -19.65
N ILE A 551 -0.36 -23.10 -20.42
CA ILE A 551 -0.98 -24.34 -20.88
C ILE A 551 -1.29 -24.27 -22.37
N GLU A 552 -1.43 -25.43 -23.00
CA GLU A 552 -1.85 -25.56 -24.40
C GLU A 552 -3.31 -25.09 -24.53
N LEU A 553 -3.61 -24.32 -25.57
CA LEU A 553 -4.95 -23.77 -25.82
C LEU A 553 -6.02 -24.87 -25.88
N SER A 554 -5.69 -26.03 -26.48
CA SER A 554 -6.56 -27.21 -26.52
C SER A 554 -7.12 -27.61 -25.15
N LYS A 555 -6.31 -27.59 -24.08
CA LYS A 555 -6.73 -27.98 -22.72
C LYS A 555 -7.80 -27.07 -22.13
N ILE A 556 -7.77 -25.79 -22.46
CA ILE A 556 -8.83 -24.86 -22.01
C ILE A 556 -10.13 -25.12 -22.80
N LEU A 557 -9.99 -25.37 -24.10
CA LEU A 557 -11.10 -25.53 -25.03
C LEU A 557 -11.87 -26.86 -24.86
N GLU A 558 -11.30 -27.86 -24.18
CA GLU A 558 -12.03 -29.06 -23.72
C GLU A 558 -13.34 -28.72 -23.00
N SER A 559 -13.35 -27.64 -22.22
CA SER A 559 -14.52 -27.16 -21.48
C SER A 559 -15.40 -26.15 -22.25
N ARG A 560 -14.85 -25.54 -23.31
CA ARG A 560 -15.45 -24.45 -24.09
C ARG A 560 -14.94 -24.48 -25.53
N PRO A 561 -15.64 -25.13 -26.48
CA PRO A 561 -15.12 -25.36 -27.82
C PRO A 561 -15.06 -24.12 -28.73
N MET A 562 -15.63 -22.99 -28.29
CA MET A 562 -15.73 -21.75 -29.07
C MET A 562 -15.17 -20.56 -28.28
N PHE A 563 -14.39 -19.70 -28.93
CA PHE A 563 -13.81 -18.50 -28.33
C PHE A 563 -13.82 -17.31 -29.31
N SER A 564 -13.30 -16.16 -28.89
CA SER A 564 -13.09 -14.97 -29.72
C SER A 564 -11.73 -14.36 -29.43
N LEU A 565 -11.11 -13.70 -30.41
CA LEU A 565 -9.90 -12.90 -30.18
C LEU A 565 -10.25 -11.44 -29.97
N ARG A 566 -9.73 -10.86 -28.89
CA ARG A 566 -9.80 -9.42 -28.61
C ARG A 566 -8.38 -8.85 -28.53
N VAL A 567 -8.21 -7.60 -28.94
CA VAL A 567 -6.94 -6.86 -28.84
C VAL A 567 -7.21 -5.47 -28.28
N PRO A 568 -6.22 -4.77 -27.68
CA PRO A 568 -6.35 -3.36 -27.39
C PRO A 568 -6.84 -2.59 -28.62
N ARG A 569 -7.77 -1.65 -28.41
CA ARG A 569 -8.19 -0.75 -29.48
C ARG A 569 -6.99 0.04 -29.98
N GLU A 570 -6.90 0.24 -31.29
CA GLU A 570 -5.93 1.18 -31.83
C GLU A 570 -6.24 2.57 -31.28
N SER A 571 -5.24 3.15 -30.60
CA SER A 571 -5.39 4.45 -29.96
C SER A 571 -5.15 5.56 -30.97
N GLU A 572 -6.08 6.50 -31.07
CA GLU A 572 -5.74 7.86 -31.51
C GLU A 572 -4.56 8.36 -30.67
N SER A 573 -3.63 9.09 -31.30
CA SER A 573 -2.42 9.57 -30.64
C SER A 573 -2.30 11.09 -30.77
N CYS A 574 -1.95 11.74 -29.67
CA CYS A 574 -1.65 13.17 -29.58
C CYS A 574 -0.20 13.30 -29.11
N LYS A 575 0.61 14.04 -29.87
CA LYS A 575 1.99 14.39 -29.47
C LYS A 575 1.95 15.58 -28.54
N ILE A 576 2.55 15.45 -27.37
CA ILE A 576 2.66 16.54 -26.39
C ILE A 576 4.15 16.76 -26.11
N ALA A 577 4.59 17.99 -26.31
CA ALA A 577 5.91 18.44 -25.90
C ALA A 577 5.81 19.10 -24.52
N PHE A 578 6.83 18.90 -23.70
CA PHE A 578 6.99 19.54 -22.39
C PHE A 578 8.36 20.23 -22.34
N ALA A 579 8.42 21.40 -21.72
CA ALA A 579 9.65 21.95 -21.18
C ALA A 579 9.57 22.01 -19.65
N GLY A 580 10.70 21.71 -19.00
CA GLY A 580 10.88 21.87 -17.57
C GLY A 580 11.03 23.33 -17.17
N ASP A 581 11.83 23.54 -16.12
CA ASP A 581 12.06 24.82 -15.44
C ASP A 581 12.59 25.89 -16.40
N THR A 582 11.69 26.77 -16.86
CA THR A 582 11.99 27.80 -17.86
C THR A 582 12.00 29.17 -17.22
N VAL A 583 13.17 29.84 -17.22
CA VAL A 583 13.40 31.11 -16.49
C VAL A 583 13.71 32.24 -17.48
N LEU A 584 12.81 33.22 -17.57
CA LEU A 584 12.92 34.36 -18.51
C LEU A 584 13.58 35.60 -17.87
N ALA A 585 14.63 35.41 -17.07
CA ALA A 585 15.28 36.48 -16.30
C ALA A 585 15.88 37.61 -17.18
N SER A 586 16.33 38.70 -16.54
CA SER A 586 16.45 40.05 -17.13
C SER A 586 17.59 40.35 -18.15
N GLY A 587 18.35 39.37 -18.65
CA GLY A 587 19.54 39.55 -19.52
C GLY A 587 19.31 39.48 -21.04
N GLU A 588 20.39 39.48 -21.84
CA GLU A 588 20.31 39.32 -23.31
C GLU A 588 19.88 37.90 -23.75
N ARG A 589 19.42 37.77 -25.00
CA ARG A 589 18.73 36.57 -25.50
C ARG A 589 19.71 35.49 -25.98
N THR A 590 19.96 34.47 -25.16
CA THR A 590 20.43 33.16 -25.64
C THR A 590 19.23 32.31 -26.07
N VAL A 591 19.12 31.98 -27.35
CA VAL A 591 18.10 31.03 -27.82
C VAL A 591 18.60 29.61 -27.55
N VAL A 592 17.91 28.87 -26.68
CA VAL A 592 18.15 27.44 -26.50
C VAL A 592 17.84 26.73 -27.82
N GLU A 593 18.86 26.15 -28.45
CA GLU A 593 18.74 25.50 -29.75
C GLU A 593 17.73 24.34 -29.68
N GLY A 594 16.74 24.36 -30.57
CA GLY A 594 15.67 23.36 -30.58
C GLY A 594 14.51 23.64 -29.61
N PHE A 595 14.53 24.71 -28.81
CA PHE A 595 13.38 25.05 -27.96
C PHE A 595 12.17 25.51 -28.79
N GLY A 596 11.09 24.76 -28.70
CA GLY A 596 9.81 25.08 -29.31
C GLY A 596 8.99 23.84 -29.59
N ARG A 597 7.72 24.06 -29.94
CA ARG A 597 6.71 22.99 -30.11
C ARG A 597 7.05 21.86 -31.10
N GLY A 598 8.03 22.03 -32.00
CA GLY A 598 8.36 21.03 -33.02
C GLY A 598 7.15 20.62 -33.87
N ASP A 599 6.87 19.32 -33.94
CA ASP A 599 5.72 18.70 -34.60
C ASP A 599 4.59 18.30 -33.62
N ALA A 600 4.67 18.71 -32.35
CA ALA A 600 3.68 18.36 -31.33
C ALA A 600 2.31 19.02 -31.56
N ASP A 601 1.26 18.37 -31.08
CA ASP A 601 -0.12 18.86 -31.10
C ASP A 601 -0.42 19.84 -29.95
N VAL A 602 0.39 19.77 -28.89
CA VAL A 602 0.40 20.67 -27.72
C VAL A 602 1.84 20.89 -27.23
N PHE A 603 2.20 22.10 -26.83
CA PHE A 603 3.44 22.41 -26.10
C PHE A 603 3.15 23.08 -24.76
N ILE A 604 3.67 22.50 -23.67
CA ILE A 604 3.42 22.91 -22.28
C ILE A 604 4.76 23.18 -21.59
N VAL A 605 4.82 24.21 -20.75
CA VAL A 605 6.08 24.65 -20.10
C VAL A 605 5.88 24.86 -18.60
N ASN A 606 6.85 24.48 -17.75
CA ASN A 606 6.90 25.00 -16.38
C ASN A 606 7.59 26.37 -16.40
N LEU A 607 6.82 27.45 -16.22
CA LEU A 607 7.35 28.81 -16.20
C LEU A 607 7.75 29.14 -14.76
N GLU A 608 9.02 28.91 -14.45
CA GLU A 608 9.60 29.15 -13.13
C GLU A 608 10.05 30.61 -13.06
N GLY A 609 9.17 31.45 -12.51
CA GLY A 609 9.32 32.91 -12.49
C GLY A 609 8.07 33.62 -12.99
N ILE A 610 7.93 34.91 -12.66
CA ILE A 610 6.69 35.67 -12.87
C ILE A 610 6.92 36.91 -13.76
N PRO A 611 6.08 37.17 -14.78
CA PRO A 611 6.20 38.34 -15.66
C PRO A 611 5.69 39.65 -15.02
N SER A 612 6.11 39.92 -13.78
CA SER A 612 5.76 41.11 -13.01
C SER A 612 7.02 41.67 -12.33
N LEU A 613 7.15 43.00 -12.32
CA LEU A 613 8.23 43.72 -11.63
C LEU A 613 7.71 44.46 -10.38
N LEU A 614 6.55 44.07 -9.85
CA LEU A 614 6.07 44.57 -8.57
C LEU A 614 7.03 44.16 -7.45
N GLU A 615 7.25 45.07 -6.49
CA GLU A 615 8.03 44.78 -5.29
C GLU A 615 7.18 43.94 -4.31
N PRO A 616 7.65 42.77 -3.88
CA PRO A 616 6.94 41.92 -2.93
C PRO A 616 7.04 42.46 -1.49
N GLU A 617 6.12 42.04 -0.63
CA GLU A 617 6.16 42.34 0.82
C GLU A 617 7.35 41.64 1.51
N GLU A 618 7.64 40.39 1.12
CA GLU A 618 8.84 39.65 1.50
C GLU A 618 9.79 39.54 0.31
N LYS A 619 11.06 39.89 0.48
CA LYS A 619 12.05 39.70 -0.60
C LYS A 619 12.36 38.20 -0.77
N PRO A 620 12.30 37.66 -2.01
CA PRO A 620 12.67 36.28 -2.26
C PRO A 620 14.19 36.09 -2.11
N LEU A 621 14.62 34.86 -1.82
CA LEU A 621 16.04 34.51 -1.70
C LEU A 621 16.76 34.56 -3.05
N HIS A 622 16.04 34.19 -4.12
CA HIS A 622 16.46 34.30 -5.52
C HIS A 622 15.34 34.96 -6.31
N ASP A 623 15.65 35.94 -7.16
CA ASP A 623 14.66 36.79 -7.82
C ASP A 623 14.42 36.34 -9.27
N PHE A 624 13.32 35.62 -9.52
CA PHE A 624 12.95 35.10 -10.84
C PHE A 624 11.87 35.97 -11.51
N ARG A 625 11.69 37.22 -11.06
CA ARG A 625 10.84 38.22 -11.70
C ARG A 625 11.41 38.66 -13.05
N PHE A 626 10.52 38.96 -14.00
CA PHE A 626 10.94 39.47 -15.30
C PHE A 626 9.91 40.39 -15.95
N PRO A 627 10.31 41.30 -16.87
CA PRO A 627 9.36 42.17 -17.57
C PRO A 627 8.50 41.39 -18.56
N SER A 628 7.19 41.65 -18.56
CA SER A 628 6.19 41.02 -19.44
C SER A 628 6.52 41.08 -20.94
N GLY A 629 7.30 42.06 -21.39
CA GLY A 629 7.82 42.13 -22.77
C GLY A 629 8.64 40.90 -23.23
N ARG A 630 9.13 40.06 -22.30
CA ARG A 630 9.81 38.79 -22.63
C ARG A 630 8.85 37.66 -23.03
N LEU A 631 7.57 37.76 -22.68
CA LEU A 631 6.56 36.75 -23.00
C LEU A 631 6.35 36.53 -24.51
N ALA A 632 6.75 37.50 -25.34
CA ALA A 632 6.78 37.36 -26.80
C ALA A 632 7.57 36.11 -27.25
N TRP A 633 8.64 35.74 -26.54
CA TRP A 633 9.44 34.57 -26.85
C TRP A 633 8.65 33.25 -26.72
N LEU A 634 7.84 33.09 -25.67
CA LEU A 634 7.00 31.89 -25.49
C LEU A 634 6.00 31.73 -26.66
N LYS A 635 5.51 32.85 -27.20
CA LYS A 635 4.63 32.90 -28.37
C LYS A 635 5.37 32.56 -29.66
N GLU A 636 6.60 33.06 -29.85
CA GLU A 636 7.49 32.68 -30.96
C GLU A 636 7.82 31.17 -30.94
N SER A 637 8.04 30.59 -29.75
CA SER A 637 8.26 29.15 -29.53
C SER A 637 6.99 28.29 -29.66
N ARG A 638 5.82 28.91 -29.86
CA ARG A 638 4.49 28.27 -29.98
C ARG A 638 4.06 27.47 -28.75
N VAL A 639 4.30 28.01 -27.56
CA VAL A 639 3.78 27.48 -26.29
C VAL A 639 2.26 27.64 -26.25
N ASP A 640 1.52 26.57 -25.96
CA ASP A 640 0.05 26.61 -25.82
C ASP A 640 -0.37 27.00 -24.39
N ALA A 641 0.35 26.50 -23.37
CA ALA A 641 0.07 26.77 -21.96
C ALA A 641 1.31 26.67 -21.05
N VAL A 642 1.26 27.35 -19.90
CA VAL A 642 2.30 27.33 -18.85
C VAL A 642 1.74 26.91 -17.48
N SER A 643 2.50 26.08 -16.79
CA SER A 643 2.35 25.86 -15.34
C SER A 643 2.99 27.02 -14.60
N LEU A 644 2.28 27.54 -13.60
CA LEU A 644 2.81 28.49 -12.60
C LEU A 644 2.86 27.87 -11.19
N ALA A 645 2.67 26.55 -11.07
CA ALA A 645 2.63 25.86 -9.78
C ALA A 645 4.04 25.55 -9.22
N ASN A 646 4.86 26.57 -9.00
CA ASN A 646 6.23 26.46 -8.52
C ASN A 646 6.50 27.42 -7.34
N ASN A 647 7.67 27.26 -6.70
CA ASN A 647 8.12 28.07 -5.57
C ASN A 647 8.41 29.54 -5.93
N HIS A 648 8.67 29.84 -7.21
CA HIS A 648 8.95 31.20 -7.71
C HIS A 648 7.71 32.00 -8.14
N ALA A 649 6.52 31.40 -8.05
CA ALA A 649 5.26 32.02 -8.46
C ALA A 649 4.91 33.32 -7.70
N LEU A 650 5.46 33.50 -6.49
CA LEU A 650 5.22 34.65 -5.62
C LEU A 650 6.41 35.61 -5.48
N ASP A 651 7.42 35.54 -6.35
CA ASP A 651 8.60 36.43 -6.26
C ASP A 651 8.24 37.92 -6.41
N ALA A 652 7.16 38.26 -7.13
CA ALA A 652 6.56 39.61 -7.20
C ALA A 652 5.36 39.79 -6.24
N GLY A 653 5.23 38.91 -5.25
CA GLY A 653 4.09 38.84 -4.34
C GLY A 653 2.80 38.38 -5.02
N ARG A 654 1.73 38.27 -4.23
CA ARG A 654 0.43 37.77 -4.70
C ARG A 654 -0.24 38.72 -5.70
N ALA A 655 0.01 40.03 -5.61
CA ALA A 655 -0.40 40.99 -6.63
C ALA A 655 0.34 40.80 -7.96
N GLY A 656 1.66 40.53 -7.90
CA GLY A 656 2.47 40.26 -9.08
C GLY A 656 2.14 38.93 -9.78
N LEU A 657 1.72 37.91 -9.02
CA LEU A 657 1.16 36.68 -9.59
C LEU A 657 -0.08 36.99 -10.45
N VAL A 658 -1.02 37.80 -9.94
CA VAL A 658 -2.25 38.16 -10.66
C VAL A 658 -1.96 39.04 -11.89
N GLU A 659 -1.02 39.98 -11.80
CA GLU A 659 -0.54 40.76 -12.95
C GLU A 659 0.13 39.87 -14.01
N GLY A 660 0.94 38.90 -13.55
CA GLY A 660 1.66 37.98 -14.43
C GLY A 660 0.74 37.02 -15.19
N ILE A 661 -0.29 36.49 -14.52
CA ILE A 661 -1.35 35.69 -15.16
C ILE A 661 -2.04 36.50 -16.26
N LYS A 662 -2.45 37.73 -15.97
CA LYS A 662 -3.11 38.62 -16.96
C LYS A 662 -2.21 38.91 -18.16
N SER A 663 -0.91 39.16 -17.92
CA SER A 663 0.08 39.38 -18.97
C SER A 663 0.26 38.17 -19.91
N LEU A 664 0.13 36.94 -19.39
CA LEU A 664 0.15 35.70 -20.17
C LEU A 664 -1.14 35.52 -21.00
N GLU A 665 -2.29 35.80 -20.40
CA GLU A 665 -3.59 35.71 -21.08
C GLU A 665 -3.72 36.71 -22.23
N GLU A 666 -3.25 37.96 -22.05
CA GLU A 666 -3.29 39.02 -23.07
C GLU A 666 -2.55 38.64 -24.36
N ILE A 667 -1.44 37.88 -24.26
CA ILE A 667 -0.72 37.40 -25.44
C ILE A 667 -1.29 36.08 -26.01
N GLY A 668 -2.27 35.48 -25.33
CA GLY A 668 -2.96 34.25 -25.75
C GLY A 668 -2.36 32.95 -25.21
N ILE A 669 -1.48 33.00 -24.21
CA ILE A 669 -0.94 31.81 -23.53
C ILE A 669 -1.83 31.46 -22.34
N ARG A 670 -2.20 30.18 -22.20
CA ARG A 670 -3.01 29.72 -21.07
C ARG A 670 -2.15 29.45 -19.84
N THR A 671 -2.67 29.72 -18.66
CA THR A 671 -2.05 29.41 -17.37
C THR A 671 -2.83 28.31 -16.65
N PHE A 672 -2.16 27.57 -15.78
CA PHE A 672 -2.79 26.63 -14.84
C PHE A 672 -1.91 26.39 -13.61
N GLY A 673 -2.49 25.82 -12.56
CA GLY A 673 -1.79 25.52 -11.31
C GLY A 673 -1.55 26.73 -10.39
N ALA A 674 -1.97 27.92 -10.80
CA ALA A 674 -2.01 29.13 -9.97
C ALA A 674 -3.25 29.97 -10.34
N GLY A 675 -3.72 30.81 -9.41
CA GLY A 675 -4.92 31.62 -9.62
C GLY A 675 -5.18 32.63 -8.52
N GLU A 676 -6.25 33.42 -8.66
CA GLU A 676 -6.66 34.46 -7.69
C GLU A 676 -7.14 33.87 -6.33
N ASN A 677 -7.42 32.56 -6.28
CA ASN A 677 -7.77 31.78 -5.10
C ASN A 677 -7.57 30.28 -5.36
N GLU A 678 -7.74 29.45 -4.32
CA GLU A 678 -7.57 27.98 -4.37
C GLU A 678 -8.47 27.28 -5.41
N ALA A 679 -9.70 27.76 -5.60
CA ALA A 679 -10.67 27.15 -6.51
C ALA A 679 -10.30 27.39 -7.98
N VAL A 680 -9.62 28.51 -8.30
CA VAL A 680 -9.02 28.76 -9.62
C VAL A 680 -7.70 28.01 -9.77
N ALA A 681 -6.83 28.05 -8.76
CA ALA A 681 -5.50 27.44 -8.82
C ALA A 681 -5.56 25.92 -9.04
N CYS A 682 -6.56 25.24 -8.47
CA CYS A 682 -6.75 23.79 -8.61
C CYS A 682 -7.45 23.36 -9.92
N GLN A 683 -7.95 24.29 -10.74
CA GLN A 683 -8.59 23.94 -12.01
C GLN A 683 -7.55 23.58 -13.08
N PRO A 684 -7.82 22.56 -13.92
CA PRO A 684 -6.95 22.22 -15.02
C PRO A 684 -7.17 23.13 -16.23
N TRP A 685 -6.11 23.33 -17.01
CA TRP A 685 -6.25 23.74 -18.40
C TRP A 685 -6.82 22.58 -19.22
N ARG A 686 -8.01 22.77 -19.81
CA ARG A 686 -8.69 21.78 -20.65
C ARG A 686 -8.51 22.10 -22.14
N THR A 687 -8.19 21.07 -22.93
CA THR A 687 -7.98 21.20 -24.38
C THR A 687 -8.31 19.87 -25.10
N GLU A 688 -8.68 19.93 -26.38
CA GLU A 688 -8.94 18.73 -27.20
C GLU A 688 -8.06 18.76 -28.46
N LYS A 689 -7.37 17.65 -28.73
CA LYS A 689 -6.52 17.46 -29.93
C LYS A 689 -6.71 16.05 -30.48
N ARG A 690 -6.94 15.95 -31.79
CA ARG A 690 -7.12 14.66 -32.50
C ARG A 690 -8.12 13.72 -31.81
N GLY A 691 -9.28 14.24 -31.39
CA GLY A 691 -10.31 13.48 -30.67
C GLY A 691 -10.04 13.24 -29.17
N ILE A 692 -8.83 13.54 -28.69
CA ILE A 692 -8.42 13.29 -27.31
C ILE A 692 -8.60 14.54 -26.46
N LYS A 693 -9.46 14.45 -25.45
CA LYS A 693 -9.64 15.47 -24.41
C LYS A 693 -8.55 15.34 -23.35
N LEU A 694 -7.93 16.46 -22.99
CA LEU A 694 -6.85 16.57 -22.01
C LEU A 694 -7.28 17.53 -20.90
N ALA A 695 -6.98 17.16 -19.65
CA ALA A 695 -7.06 18.04 -18.48
C ALA A 695 -5.67 18.15 -17.85
N VAL A 696 -5.05 19.32 -17.94
CA VAL A 696 -3.67 19.58 -17.51
C VAL A 696 -3.66 20.35 -16.21
N PHE A 697 -3.12 19.73 -15.16
CA PHE A 697 -2.98 20.29 -13.82
C PHE A 697 -1.53 20.72 -13.55
N GLY A 698 -1.35 21.69 -12.65
CA GLY A 698 -0.05 22.10 -12.12
C GLY A 698 -0.13 22.05 -10.61
N ILE A 699 0.84 21.42 -9.95
CA ILE A 699 0.83 21.18 -8.50
C ILE A 699 2.24 21.39 -7.92
N SER A 700 2.37 22.24 -6.91
CA SER A 700 3.60 22.38 -6.12
C SER A 700 3.62 21.39 -4.94
N TYR A 701 4.80 20.90 -4.57
CA TYR A 701 5.02 20.26 -3.26
C TYR A 701 5.48 21.25 -2.19
N PHE A 702 5.71 22.52 -2.57
CA PHE A 702 5.97 23.62 -1.64
C PHE A 702 4.64 24.23 -1.14
N GLN A 703 4.61 24.57 0.14
CA GLN A 703 3.40 24.98 0.85
C GLN A 703 3.31 26.50 1.10
N LYS A 704 4.43 27.24 1.04
CA LYS A 704 4.46 28.67 1.34
C LYS A 704 3.67 29.48 0.29
N GLU A 705 3.75 29.08 -0.97
CA GLU A 705 3.13 29.76 -2.12
C GLU A 705 1.65 29.40 -2.30
N ALA A 706 1.11 28.52 -1.46
CA ALA A 706 -0.24 27.99 -1.57
C ALA A 706 -1.30 29.09 -1.68
N ALA A 707 -2.27 28.86 -2.56
CA ALA A 707 -3.51 29.61 -2.60
C ALA A 707 -4.37 29.36 -1.33
N ALA A 708 -5.40 30.19 -1.15
CA ALA A 708 -6.45 30.00 -0.14
C ALA A 708 -7.78 30.57 -0.69
N PRO A 709 -8.93 30.49 0.03
CA PRO A 709 -10.24 30.86 -0.52
C PRO A 709 -10.36 32.28 -1.07
N ASN A 710 -9.59 33.22 -0.50
CA ASN A 710 -9.56 34.63 -0.91
C ASN A 710 -8.11 35.13 -1.11
N LEU A 711 -7.19 34.25 -1.50
CA LEU A 711 -5.76 34.56 -1.53
C LEU A 711 -5.06 33.92 -2.74
N ALA A 712 -4.53 34.76 -3.63
CA ALA A 712 -3.93 34.33 -4.89
C ALA A 712 -2.62 33.56 -4.68
N GLY A 713 -2.47 32.39 -5.27
CA GLY A 713 -1.31 31.50 -5.07
C GLY A 713 -1.37 30.25 -5.95
N VAL A 714 -0.57 29.24 -5.60
CA VAL A 714 -0.48 27.98 -6.36
C VAL A 714 -1.33 26.86 -5.76
N ALA A 715 -1.73 25.90 -6.61
CA ALA A 715 -2.21 24.61 -6.15
C ALA A 715 -1.03 23.82 -5.57
N SER A 716 -1.24 23.24 -4.39
CA SER A 716 -0.16 22.67 -3.57
C SER A 716 -0.65 21.47 -2.76
N LEU A 717 0.14 20.41 -2.69
CA LEU A 717 -0.11 19.23 -1.85
C LEU A 717 0.75 19.27 -0.57
N PRO A 718 0.22 18.88 0.61
CA PRO A 718 -1.11 18.29 0.84
C PRO A 718 -2.28 19.29 0.90
N ILE A 719 -2.03 20.62 0.97
CA ILE A 719 -3.03 21.64 1.32
C ILE A 719 -4.34 21.50 0.51
N HIS A 720 -4.24 21.31 -0.80
CA HIS A 720 -5.37 21.29 -1.72
C HIS A 720 -5.84 19.88 -2.11
N GLN A 721 -5.41 18.83 -1.40
CA GLN A 721 -5.64 17.42 -1.75
C GLN A 721 -7.13 17.11 -2.03
N PHE A 722 -8.04 17.65 -1.23
CA PHE A 722 -9.49 17.43 -1.40
C PHE A 722 -10.08 18.13 -2.63
N LEU A 723 -9.66 19.37 -2.94
CA LEU A 723 -10.11 20.10 -4.13
C LEU A 723 -9.60 19.44 -5.41
N LEU A 724 -8.32 19.04 -5.42
CA LEU A 724 -7.68 18.33 -6.52
C LEU A 724 -8.36 16.97 -6.79
N ALA A 725 -8.70 16.21 -5.75
CA ALA A 725 -9.46 14.96 -5.89
C ALA A 725 -10.82 15.18 -6.60
N GLY A 726 -11.53 16.26 -6.25
CA GLY A 726 -12.78 16.64 -6.90
C GLY A 726 -12.61 16.97 -8.38
N GLU A 727 -11.60 17.75 -8.76
CA GLU A 727 -11.34 18.07 -10.17
C GLU A 727 -10.82 16.87 -10.97
N PHE A 728 -10.05 15.95 -10.36
CA PHE A 728 -9.68 14.68 -11.00
C PHE A 728 -10.91 13.78 -11.23
N GLN A 729 -11.84 13.71 -10.27
CA GLN A 729 -13.09 13.00 -10.45
C GLN A 729 -13.93 13.62 -11.58
N ASN A 730 -14.03 14.94 -11.64
CA ASN A 730 -14.71 15.69 -12.70
C ASN A 730 -14.10 15.37 -14.08
N ALA A 731 -12.77 15.47 -14.21
CA ALA A 731 -12.06 15.13 -15.44
C ALA A 731 -12.30 13.69 -15.90
N ARG A 732 -12.27 12.73 -14.97
CA ARG A 732 -12.60 11.32 -15.25
C ARG A 732 -14.05 11.12 -15.74
N MET A 733 -15.03 11.79 -15.14
CA MET A 733 -16.43 11.71 -15.56
C MET A 733 -16.64 12.27 -16.98
N ASN A 734 -15.86 13.27 -17.38
CA ASN A 734 -15.89 13.87 -18.72
C ASN A 734 -15.09 13.09 -19.78
N GLY A 735 -14.42 12.00 -19.39
CA GLY A 735 -13.57 11.17 -20.27
C GLY A 735 -12.21 11.79 -20.61
N GLU A 736 -11.74 12.75 -19.81
CA GLU A 736 -10.50 13.49 -20.05
C GLU A 736 -9.27 12.69 -19.63
N LYS A 737 -8.17 12.78 -20.39
CA LYS A 737 -6.85 12.29 -19.97
C LYS A 737 -6.21 13.31 -19.03
N ILE A 738 -5.99 12.90 -17.79
CA ILE A 738 -5.39 13.74 -16.75
C ILE A 738 -3.87 13.76 -16.94
N ILE A 739 -3.32 14.96 -17.11
CA ILE A 739 -1.89 15.26 -17.15
C ILE A 739 -1.58 16.13 -15.94
N VAL A 740 -0.52 15.84 -15.19
CA VAL A 740 -0.15 16.59 -13.99
C VAL A 740 1.30 17.02 -14.10
N ILE A 741 1.56 18.33 -14.11
CA ILE A 741 2.89 18.90 -13.92
C ILE A 741 3.10 19.10 -12.42
N THR A 742 4.16 18.51 -11.86
CA THR A 742 4.44 18.58 -10.42
C THR A 742 5.78 19.26 -10.15
N HIS A 743 5.82 20.28 -9.30
CA HIS A 743 7.04 21.01 -8.96
C HIS A 743 7.52 20.66 -7.55
N GLY A 744 8.65 19.96 -7.46
CA GLY A 744 9.28 19.63 -6.18
C GLY A 744 10.08 18.32 -6.21
N GLY A 745 10.97 18.18 -5.24
CA GLY A 745 11.98 17.14 -5.15
C GLY A 745 13.20 17.70 -4.42
N ASP A 746 14.33 17.01 -4.51
CA ASP A 746 15.60 17.51 -3.98
C ASP A 746 16.43 18.06 -5.15
N GLU A 747 16.88 19.32 -5.07
CA GLU A 747 17.68 19.95 -6.13
C GLU A 747 18.92 19.10 -6.49
N TYR A 748 19.18 18.97 -7.80
CA TYR A 748 20.29 18.22 -8.39
C TYR A 748 20.30 16.69 -8.10
N SER A 749 19.30 16.15 -7.39
CA SER A 749 19.13 14.70 -7.23
C SER A 749 18.64 14.06 -8.53
N LYS A 750 19.30 12.99 -8.98
CA LYS A 750 18.84 12.16 -10.11
C LYS A 750 17.78 11.11 -9.69
N GLU A 751 17.55 10.96 -8.39
CA GLU A 751 16.67 9.94 -7.79
C GLU A 751 15.42 10.59 -7.18
N THR A 752 14.27 9.92 -7.29
CA THR A 752 13.01 10.41 -6.73
C THR A 752 12.94 10.24 -5.21
N ASN A 753 12.67 11.32 -4.49
CA ASN A 753 12.53 11.30 -3.04
C ASN A 753 11.21 10.64 -2.59
N ALA A 754 11.04 10.44 -1.29
CA ALA A 754 9.85 9.76 -0.76
C ALA A 754 8.54 10.56 -0.97
N VAL A 755 8.62 11.90 -0.97
CA VAL A 755 7.47 12.80 -1.16
C VAL A 755 6.99 12.74 -2.61
N GLN A 756 7.91 12.82 -3.58
CA GLN A 756 7.61 12.67 -5.01
C GLN A 756 6.91 11.32 -5.29
N ARG A 757 7.43 10.22 -4.74
CA ARG A 757 6.83 8.88 -4.92
C ARG A 757 5.47 8.72 -4.23
N ARG A 758 5.29 9.27 -3.02
CA ARG A 758 4.00 9.28 -2.30
C ARG A 758 2.92 10.00 -3.11
N TRP A 759 3.21 11.21 -3.59
CA TRP A 759 2.24 11.97 -4.38
C TRP A 759 2.02 11.39 -5.77
N ALA A 760 3.04 10.82 -6.43
CA ALA A 760 2.85 10.09 -7.68
C ALA A 760 1.85 8.93 -7.53
N LYS A 761 1.97 8.11 -6.48
CA LYS A 761 1.00 7.04 -6.16
C LYS A 761 -0.42 7.61 -5.98
N TRP A 762 -0.57 8.70 -5.21
CA TRP A 762 -1.87 9.34 -4.97
C TRP A 762 -2.49 9.91 -6.25
N LEU A 763 -1.71 10.61 -7.08
CA LEU A 763 -2.16 11.15 -8.37
C LEU A 763 -2.62 10.05 -9.33
N ILE A 764 -1.91 8.91 -9.35
CA ILE A 764 -2.23 7.76 -10.19
C ILE A 764 -3.51 7.06 -9.72
N ALA A 765 -3.71 6.90 -8.41
CA ALA A 765 -4.98 6.42 -7.85
C ALA A 765 -6.14 7.34 -8.26
N ASN A 766 -5.94 8.66 -8.26
CA ASN A 766 -6.93 9.62 -8.74
C ASN A 766 -7.12 9.64 -10.27
N GLY A 767 -6.32 8.88 -11.04
CA GLY A 767 -6.48 8.68 -12.48
C GLY A 767 -5.58 9.52 -13.37
N ALA A 768 -4.49 10.09 -12.84
CA ALA A 768 -3.43 10.68 -13.65
C ALA A 768 -2.95 9.67 -14.72
N THR A 769 -2.98 10.09 -15.99
CA THR A 769 -2.47 9.30 -17.13
C THR A 769 -0.99 9.57 -17.36
N LEU A 770 -0.55 10.80 -17.07
CA LEU A 770 0.80 11.29 -17.26
C LEU A 770 1.17 12.23 -16.11
N ILE A 771 2.31 11.98 -15.46
CA ILE A 771 2.91 12.90 -14.49
C ILE A 771 4.23 13.41 -15.08
N VAL A 772 4.46 14.72 -14.98
CA VAL A 772 5.66 15.42 -15.44
C VAL A 772 6.24 16.23 -14.28
N GLY A 773 7.30 15.72 -13.67
CA GLY A 773 8.03 16.43 -12.61
C GLY A 773 8.93 17.54 -13.12
N ALA A 774 9.12 18.56 -12.28
CA ALA A 774 9.97 19.73 -12.41
C ALA A 774 10.53 20.11 -11.00
N HIS A 775 11.44 21.09 -10.90
CA HIS A 775 12.23 21.51 -9.71
C HIS A 775 13.65 20.92 -9.54
N PRO A 776 13.95 19.61 -9.66
CA PRO A 776 15.31 19.11 -9.39
C PRO A 776 16.41 19.67 -10.31
N HIS A 777 16.06 20.42 -11.37
CA HIS A 777 16.96 20.98 -12.39
C HIS A 777 17.87 19.96 -13.10
N VAL A 778 17.62 18.66 -12.90
CA VAL A 778 18.27 17.53 -13.56
C VAL A 778 17.22 16.54 -14.01
N ILE A 779 17.52 15.81 -15.08
CA ILE A 779 16.65 14.72 -15.56
C ILE A 779 16.69 13.59 -14.51
N GLN A 780 15.57 13.35 -13.84
CA GLN A 780 15.36 12.13 -13.05
C GLN A 780 14.79 11.03 -13.96
N ARG A 781 14.86 9.77 -13.51
CA ARG A 781 14.50 8.63 -14.35
C ARG A 781 13.01 8.63 -14.73
N LYS A 782 12.72 8.16 -15.95
CA LYS A 782 11.36 7.84 -16.42
C LYS A 782 10.87 6.56 -15.73
N GLU A 783 9.66 6.61 -15.20
CA GLU A 783 9.02 5.54 -14.43
C GLU A 783 7.60 5.28 -14.97
N MET A 784 6.95 4.20 -14.54
CA MET A 784 5.58 3.86 -14.98
C MET A 784 4.83 3.10 -13.88
N HIS A 785 3.63 3.53 -13.51
CA HIS A 785 2.93 2.92 -12.38
C HIS A 785 1.42 2.98 -12.56
N GLY A 786 0.70 1.92 -12.19
CA GLY A 786 -0.75 1.79 -12.41
C GLY A 786 -1.23 1.91 -13.86
N GLY A 787 -0.31 2.00 -14.83
CA GLY A 787 -0.58 2.32 -16.24
C GLY A 787 -0.38 3.80 -16.62
N ALA A 788 -0.06 4.66 -15.66
CA ALA A 788 0.37 6.03 -15.90
C ALA A 788 1.87 6.07 -16.22
N LYS A 789 2.27 6.94 -17.14
CA LYS A 789 3.69 7.24 -17.39
C LYS A 789 4.12 8.36 -16.45
N ILE A 790 5.27 8.21 -15.80
CA ILE A 790 5.90 9.24 -14.99
C ILE A 790 7.18 9.65 -15.71
N PHE A 791 7.32 10.93 -15.98
CA PHE A 791 8.56 11.54 -16.42
C PHE A 791 8.89 12.67 -15.45
N ILE A 792 10.16 12.99 -15.28
CA ILE A 792 10.58 14.19 -14.54
C ILE A 792 11.56 14.90 -15.47
N LEU A 793 11.09 16.00 -16.04
CA LEU A 793 11.60 16.56 -17.28
C LEU A 793 12.34 17.87 -17.05
N TRP A 794 13.66 17.72 -17.07
CA TRP A 794 14.61 18.63 -17.72
C TRP A 794 15.07 19.91 -17.00
N GLU A 795 16.13 20.46 -17.59
CA GLU A 795 17.11 21.42 -17.10
C GLU A 795 16.55 22.85 -16.90
N MET A 796 17.15 23.56 -15.94
CA MET A 796 16.89 24.97 -15.63
C MET A 796 17.36 25.86 -16.79
N GLN A 797 16.44 26.28 -17.67
CA GLN A 797 16.76 27.05 -18.86
C GLN A 797 16.97 28.52 -18.53
N PHE A 798 18.24 28.89 -18.27
CA PHE A 798 18.67 30.27 -18.15
C PHE A 798 18.83 30.95 -19.52
N ILE A 799 18.07 32.01 -19.76
CA ILE A 799 18.33 32.96 -20.85
C ILE A 799 19.20 34.11 -20.32
N HIS A 800 20.49 33.83 -20.10
CA HIS A 800 21.51 34.81 -19.67
C HIS A 800 22.91 34.41 -20.14
N GLU A 801 23.73 35.39 -20.51
CA GLU A 801 25.19 35.28 -20.42
C GLU A 801 25.67 35.75 -19.03
N ASN A 802 26.75 35.13 -18.53
CA ASN A 802 27.49 35.45 -17.31
C ASN A 802 26.76 35.25 -15.96
N LEU A 803 26.80 34.00 -15.48
CA LEU A 803 26.62 33.64 -14.06
C LEU A 803 27.87 32.98 -13.45
N GLU A 804 29.08 33.41 -13.86
CA GLU A 804 30.34 32.93 -13.26
C GLU A 804 30.73 33.66 -11.95
N GLU A 805 30.18 34.84 -11.63
CA GLU A 805 30.71 35.68 -10.52
C GLU A 805 29.76 35.92 -9.31
N GLN A 806 28.51 35.43 -9.27
CA GLN A 806 27.59 35.74 -8.16
C GLN A 806 26.87 34.55 -7.48
N ILE A 807 27.30 33.31 -7.70
CA ILE A 807 26.85 32.15 -6.89
C ILE A 807 28.07 31.48 -6.25
N PRO A 808 28.26 31.57 -4.92
CA PRO A 808 29.34 30.88 -4.24
C PRO A 808 29.21 29.35 -4.37
N GLY A 809 30.16 28.70 -5.07
CA GLY A 809 30.34 27.24 -5.01
C GLY A 809 30.10 26.40 -6.27
N LYS A 810 30.15 26.95 -7.50
CA LYS A 810 29.96 26.16 -8.74
C LYS A 810 31.28 25.63 -9.35
N SER A 811 31.38 24.31 -9.54
CA SER A 811 32.45 23.66 -10.33
C SER A 811 32.00 22.44 -11.17
N GLN A 812 30.69 22.17 -11.30
CA GLN A 812 30.16 20.95 -11.95
C GLN A 812 29.04 21.18 -12.98
N TRP A 813 29.03 22.30 -13.70
CA TRP A 813 28.05 22.56 -14.76
C TRP A 813 28.58 22.07 -16.12
N SER A 814 28.46 20.77 -16.37
CA SER A 814 28.87 20.13 -17.63
C SER A 814 27.75 20.16 -18.67
N LYS A 815 28.02 20.79 -19.83
CA LYS A 815 27.13 20.80 -21.00
C LYS A 815 26.61 19.38 -21.33
N CYS A 816 25.30 19.22 -21.39
CA CYS A 816 24.62 18.05 -21.93
C CYS A 816 23.81 18.44 -23.17
N GLU A 817 23.52 17.48 -24.06
CA GLU A 817 23.05 17.79 -25.42
C GLU A 817 21.58 18.23 -25.49
N ASN A 818 21.33 19.37 -26.16
CA ASN A 818 19.99 19.87 -26.46
C ASN A 818 19.24 18.97 -27.47
N LYS A 819 18.34 18.10 -26.99
CA LYS A 819 17.35 17.42 -27.85
C LYS A 819 15.97 17.42 -27.19
N PRO A 820 14.93 18.00 -27.83
CA PRO A 820 13.56 17.89 -27.34
C PRO A 820 13.09 16.42 -27.38
N VAL A 821 12.45 15.97 -26.30
CA VAL A 821 11.91 14.60 -26.18
C VAL A 821 10.60 14.50 -26.95
N PHE A 822 10.65 13.96 -28.16
CA PHE A 822 9.46 13.67 -28.95
C PHE A 822 8.80 12.37 -28.50
N MET A 823 7.52 12.41 -28.12
CA MET A 823 6.74 11.18 -27.94
C MET A 823 6.39 10.57 -29.31
N GLN A 824 7.17 9.57 -29.72
CA GLN A 824 6.78 8.61 -30.75
C GLN A 824 6.34 7.30 -30.07
N ASN A 825 5.13 6.83 -30.38
CA ASN A 825 4.76 5.45 -30.07
C ASN A 825 5.42 4.55 -31.13
N GLY A 826 6.31 3.65 -30.70
CA GLY A 826 6.94 2.64 -31.55
C GLY A 826 8.40 2.95 -31.92
N THR A 827 9.31 2.17 -31.31
CA THR A 827 10.62 1.77 -31.83
C THR A 827 11.56 2.85 -32.40
N SER A 828 12.26 3.58 -31.52
CA SER A 828 13.74 3.72 -31.57
C SER A 828 14.25 4.46 -30.33
N GLU A 829 14.95 3.71 -29.46
CA GLU A 829 15.78 4.13 -28.31
C GLU A 829 15.21 5.20 -27.33
#